data_AF-A0A0G4E942-F1
#
_entry.id   AF-A0A0G4E942-F1
#
_cell.length_a   1.000
_cell.length_b   1.000
_cell.length_c   1.000
_cell.angle_alpha   90.00
_cell.angle_beta   90.00
_cell.angle_gamma   90.00
#
_symmetry.space_group_name_H-M   'P 1'
#
loop_
_entity.id
_entity.type
_entity.pdbx_description
1 polymer ?
#
loop_
_entity_poly.entity_id
_entity_poly.type
_entity_poly.pdbx_seq_one_letter_code
_entity_poly.pdbx_strand_id
1 'polypeptide(L)'
;MTRAWRGRRKKGELTIEDGGATISPSPNEHAYFDLDHDLAGMPDVEQAALAATIDLSQLQLPPVPEHKWSPHIKDNGFELLRVHGPPSNGRVASLVPYRKESGSLVMILTYNSDEGHIKELDTAIDLPDDGQPHDYIVGFPMKGKDGDGDVFVCVDGDLKLTASLSKMNLTTTDVSVVRLGFVTWGANVGGSLLINKMLMYVPSLPDVYVDDKTGADTNDGATPQTALASVVRAAEVARPGTTVHIAKGIYRGALKLRSFGQPGKPIKFVGEGRDATAIVGSIRADSLTWTLHKDTCAGDNLYKADVTKLKAGSGYVGTWSVTKAPHFVCESKAPGKCTRKYHLARSPNYRLPDADPAEEYKYLKHWYLADGGDGVPDCTPSPGSDKYCDESNWSFDTLTDVGHFNETGDPQPAATLKTLPDLVGANITINDGRSGFWTKQFTVKSHNKAEGKITIDGRFYCRDPTFPGIRAYAHYYVSNKLSFLDSPGEYWFDETSNLLYVWKSDDAEWSDIEISTDATDQEIGLDMVGKSYIEWEGLTFSFFYQIVREPFTIANPSEHNTFNNCRFHSSAFGIKLQRKLDSSQPWKKTRHWSFTKNEWSSIDEEAVWIKAPDGRDPDNGESSIRNLYFFNNSFHHIGFAYECPYAVAKHAPAAVHICYATNVTFIYNTIEIVAGYALIIRYGLHGNDAIVYPNIKASAHGDNLVARNNISRACLIKADAGRT
;
A
#
# COMPACT_ATOMS: atom_id res chain seq x y z
N MET A 1 3.91 23.78 18.98
CA MET A 1 4.37 24.42 17.72
C MET A 1 4.44 23.39 16.59
N THR A 2 3.78 23.53 15.44
CA THR A 2 2.57 24.27 15.08
C THR A 2 2.21 23.68 13.71
N ARG A 3 1.04 23.05 13.53
CA ARG A 3 0.52 22.87 12.17
C ARG A 3 0.17 24.27 11.65
N ALA A 4 0.44 24.54 10.38
CA ALA A 4 0.16 25.87 9.82
C ALA A 4 -1.36 26.02 9.61
N TRP A 5 -1.96 27.04 10.23
CA TRP A 5 -3.35 27.42 9.98
C TRP A 5 -3.53 27.80 8.52
N ARG A 6 -4.56 27.25 7.88
CA ARG A 6 -4.84 27.46 6.45
C ARG A 6 -6.06 28.36 6.30
N GLY A 7 -5.83 29.59 5.86
CA GLY A 7 -6.91 30.48 5.43
C GLY A 7 -7.69 29.86 4.26
N ARG A 8 -9.02 29.87 4.35
CA ARG A 8 -9.96 29.37 3.35
C ARG A 8 -11.05 30.40 3.14
N ARG A 9 -11.44 30.59 1.88
CA ARG A 9 -12.61 31.40 1.51
C ARG A 9 -13.46 30.69 0.46
N LYS A 10 -14.77 30.75 0.65
CA LYS A 10 -15.78 30.47 -0.37
C LYS A 10 -16.63 31.73 -0.49
N LYS A 11 -16.18 32.62 -1.39
CA LYS A 11 -16.66 33.98 -1.70
C LYS A 11 -16.46 35.06 -0.62
N GLY A 12 -16.66 34.76 0.67
CA GLY A 12 -16.41 35.73 1.75
C GLY A 12 -14.97 36.25 1.81
N GLU A 13 -14.78 37.42 2.42
CA GLU A 13 -13.48 38.09 2.48
C GLU A 13 -12.64 37.66 3.69
N LEU A 14 -11.36 37.43 3.43
CA LEU A 14 -10.32 37.12 4.41
C LEU A 14 -9.05 37.84 3.96
N THR A 15 -8.56 38.78 4.76
CA THR A 15 -7.28 39.46 4.56
C THR A 15 -6.30 39.09 5.68
N ILE A 16 -5.01 39.18 5.39
CA ILE A 16 -3.90 38.89 6.32
C ILE A 16 -2.84 39.95 6.08
N GLU A 17 -2.66 40.86 7.03
CA GLU A 17 -1.83 42.06 6.91
C GLU A 17 -1.07 42.27 8.24
N ASP A 18 0.22 42.60 8.15
CA ASP A 18 1.15 42.85 9.27
C ASP A 18 1.14 41.84 10.44
N GLY A 19 0.69 40.60 10.17
CA GLY A 19 0.63 39.50 11.13
C GLY A 19 -0.73 39.30 11.79
N GLY A 20 -1.66 40.25 11.64
CA GLY A 20 -3.08 40.07 11.96
C GLY A 20 -3.87 39.48 10.80
N ALA A 21 -5.14 39.15 11.05
CA ALA A 21 -6.08 38.73 10.02
C ALA A 21 -7.50 39.27 10.28
N THR A 22 -8.20 39.61 9.20
CA THR A 22 -9.57 40.13 9.23
C THR A 22 -10.49 39.21 8.45
N ILE A 23 -11.61 38.82 9.05
CA ILE A 23 -12.69 38.08 8.39
C ILE A 23 -13.93 38.98 8.33
N SER A 24 -14.37 39.33 7.11
CA SER A 24 -15.62 40.08 6.90
C SER A 24 -16.77 39.11 6.67
N PRO A 25 -17.82 39.07 7.53
CA PRO A 25 -19.00 38.24 7.32
C PRO A 25 -19.74 38.62 6.03
N SER A 26 -20.36 37.64 5.38
CA SER A 26 -21.18 37.83 4.17
C SER A 26 -22.32 36.80 4.14
N PRO A 27 -23.56 37.16 3.78
CA PRO A 27 -24.71 36.27 3.92
C PRO A 27 -24.58 34.94 3.14
N ASN A 28 -24.56 33.82 3.88
CA ASN A 28 -24.38 32.44 3.38
C ASN A 28 -22.97 32.12 2.83
N GLU A 29 -21.95 32.92 3.16
CA GLU A 29 -20.58 32.74 2.66
C GLU A 29 -19.59 32.41 3.78
N HIS A 30 -18.51 31.68 3.45
CA HIS A 30 -17.59 31.16 4.47
C HIS A 30 -16.17 31.71 4.27
N ALA A 31 -15.65 32.38 5.29
CA ALA A 31 -14.24 32.76 5.44
C ALA A 31 -13.75 32.27 6.81
N TYR A 32 -12.60 31.58 6.85
CA TYR A 32 -12.16 30.82 8.03
C TYR A 32 -10.69 30.40 7.98
N PHE A 33 -10.12 30.05 9.14
CA PHE A 33 -8.84 29.37 9.28
C PHE A 33 -9.04 27.92 9.73
N ASP A 34 -8.52 26.95 8.98
CA ASP A 34 -8.46 25.53 9.38
C ASP A 34 -7.11 25.16 10.00
N LEU A 35 -7.14 24.52 11.16
CA LEU A 35 -6.07 23.66 11.65
C LEU A 35 -6.47 22.20 11.40
N ASP A 36 -5.98 21.66 10.28
CA ASP A 36 -6.27 20.32 9.79
C ASP A 36 -5.27 19.31 10.39
N HIS A 37 -5.77 18.25 11.02
CA HIS A 37 -5.02 17.17 11.68
C HIS A 37 -5.03 15.83 10.92
N ASP A 38 -5.53 15.83 9.68
CA ASP A 38 -5.75 14.66 8.83
C ASP A 38 -6.74 13.64 9.43
N LEU A 39 -6.92 12.48 8.78
CA LEU A 39 -7.69 11.33 9.30
C LEU A 39 -7.12 10.74 10.60
N ALA A 40 -5.91 11.16 10.95
CA ALA A 40 -5.25 10.86 12.20
C ALA A 40 -5.96 11.51 13.40
N GLY A 41 -6.37 12.77 13.25
CA GLY A 41 -6.82 13.61 14.35
C GLY A 41 -5.68 14.09 15.25
N MET A 42 -6.03 14.70 16.37
CA MET A 42 -5.09 15.05 17.44
C MET A 42 -4.48 13.78 18.10
N PRO A 43 -3.40 13.89 18.90
CA PRO A 43 -2.93 12.77 19.73
C PRO A 43 -3.97 12.32 20.77
N ASP A 44 -3.83 11.09 21.26
CA ASP A 44 -4.66 10.52 22.32
C ASP A 44 -4.06 10.93 23.68
N VAL A 45 -4.49 12.08 24.21
CA VAL A 45 -3.92 12.76 25.40
C VAL A 45 -5.00 13.58 26.12
N GLU A 46 -4.79 13.89 27.40
CA GLU A 46 -5.82 14.46 28.29
C GLU A 46 -6.49 15.73 27.73
N GLN A 47 -5.72 16.76 27.35
CA GLN A 47 -6.25 18.08 26.97
C GLN A 47 -5.49 18.76 25.83
N ALA A 48 -6.21 19.61 25.09
CA ALA A 48 -5.66 20.62 24.18
C ALA A 48 -6.42 21.95 24.31
N ALA A 49 -5.81 23.05 23.90
CA ALA A 49 -6.43 24.38 24.01
C ALA A 49 -6.13 25.27 22.79
N LEU A 50 -7.16 25.97 22.31
CA LEU A 50 -7.01 27.09 21.39
C LEU A 50 -6.88 28.38 22.19
N ALA A 51 -5.86 29.18 21.93
CA ALA A 51 -5.71 30.53 22.46
C ALA A 51 -5.69 31.53 21.30
N ALA A 52 -6.59 32.51 21.30
CA ALA A 52 -6.68 33.53 20.25
C ALA A 52 -6.99 34.91 20.83
N THR A 53 -6.25 35.92 20.36
CA THR A 53 -6.47 37.33 20.72
C THR A 53 -7.39 37.94 19.66
N ILE A 54 -8.61 38.33 20.03
CA ILE A 54 -9.71 38.66 19.11
C ILE A 54 -10.48 39.88 19.59
N ASP A 55 -10.84 40.79 18.69
CA ASP A 55 -11.92 41.77 18.95
C ASP A 55 -13.23 41.25 18.35
N LEU A 56 -14.21 40.97 19.23
CA LEU A 56 -15.56 40.53 18.87
C LEU A 56 -16.58 41.67 18.79
N SER A 57 -16.26 42.86 19.32
CA SER A 57 -17.16 44.01 19.32
C SER A 57 -17.37 44.60 17.91
N GLN A 58 -16.37 44.43 17.03
CA GLN A 58 -16.45 44.80 15.61
C GLN A 58 -17.44 43.95 14.79
N LEU A 59 -17.96 42.84 15.34
CA LEU A 59 -19.02 42.06 14.70
C LEU A 59 -20.39 42.72 14.92
N GLN A 60 -21.04 43.07 13.82
CA GLN A 60 -22.39 43.65 13.83
C GLN A 60 -23.41 42.51 13.90
N LEU A 61 -23.61 42.00 15.11
CA LEU A 61 -24.53 40.92 15.47
C LEU A 61 -25.91 41.52 15.83
N PRO A 62 -26.98 41.24 15.07
CA PRO A 62 -28.32 41.72 15.44
C PRO A 62 -28.85 41.06 16.72
N PRO A 63 -29.75 41.70 17.48
CA PRO A 63 -30.29 41.12 18.71
C PRO A 63 -31.05 39.81 18.50
N VAL A 64 -30.96 38.90 19.47
CA VAL A 64 -31.69 37.62 19.53
C VAL A 64 -32.80 37.72 20.59
N PRO A 65 -34.08 37.52 20.24
CA PRO A 65 -35.18 37.61 21.20
C PRO A 65 -35.16 36.49 22.24
N GLU A 66 -35.47 36.82 23.50
CA GLU A 66 -35.28 35.93 24.67
C GLU A 66 -36.10 34.63 24.63
N HIS A 67 -37.12 34.53 23.76
CA HIS A 67 -38.02 33.37 23.66
C HIS A 67 -37.99 32.69 22.28
N LYS A 68 -37.04 33.04 21.40
CA LYS A 68 -36.95 32.49 20.03
C LYS A 68 -35.54 32.02 19.65
N TRP A 69 -34.91 31.30 20.57
CA TRP A 69 -33.51 30.86 20.51
C TRP A 69 -33.03 30.33 19.13
N SER A 70 -33.35 29.08 18.80
CA SER A 70 -32.65 28.33 17.72
C SER A 70 -32.61 29.01 16.34
N PRO A 71 -33.74 29.48 15.74
CA PRO A 71 -33.66 30.11 14.42
C PRO A 71 -33.04 31.51 14.48
N HIS A 72 -33.21 32.28 15.56
CA HIS A 72 -32.66 33.64 15.61
C HIS A 72 -31.15 33.66 15.91
N ILE A 73 -30.61 32.75 16.72
CA ILE A 73 -29.14 32.58 16.80
C ILE A 73 -28.58 32.12 15.46
N LYS A 74 -29.29 31.21 14.78
CA LYS A 74 -28.87 30.72 13.45
C LYS A 74 -28.84 31.82 12.37
N ASP A 75 -29.63 32.89 12.52
CA ASP A 75 -29.66 33.98 11.54
C ASP A 75 -28.87 35.23 11.99
N ASN A 76 -28.65 35.43 13.30
CA ASN A 76 -28.02 36.64 13.87
C ASN A 76 -26.71 36.41 14.65
N GLY A 77 -26.33 35.15 14.93
CA GLY A 77 -25.07 34.77 15.59
C GLY A 77 -23.98 34.36 14.60
N PHE A 78 -22.73 34.26 15.07
CA PHE A 78 -21.55 33.95 14.26
C PHE A 78 -20.87 32.66 14.77
N GLU A 79 -20.59 31.66 13.93
CA GLU A 79 -20.00 30.37 14.36
C GLU A 79 -18.47 30.52 14.54
N LEU A 80 -18.06 31.27 15.57
CA LEU A 80 -16.68 31.72 15.82
C LEU A 80 -15.65 30.60 15.83
N LEU A 81 -15.96 29.49 16.49
CA LEU A 81 -15.06 28.35 16.61
C LEU A 81 -15.84 27.08 16.39
N ARG A 82 -15.33 26.18 15.56
CA ARG A 82 -15.96 24.89 15.24
C ARG A 82 -14.95 23.75 15.29
N VAL A 83 -15.34 22.68 15.96
CA VAL A 83 -14.56 21.45 16.13
C VAL A 83 -15.20 20.33 15.30
N HIS A 84 -14.36 19.63 14.53
CA HIS A 84 -14.76 18.54 13.64
C HIS A 84 -14.10 17.22 14.04
N GLY A 85 -14.89 16.14 14.06
CA GLY A 85 -14.37 14.77 14.13
C GLY A 85 -14.00 14.25 12.73
N PRO A 86 -13.82 12.94 12.53
CA PRO A 86 -13.62 12.35 11.21
C PRO A 86 -14.86 12.56 10.30
N PRO A 87 -14.77 12.29 8.98
CA PRO A 87 -15.87 12.54 8.03
C PRO A 87 -17.22 11.88 8.37
N SER A 88 -17.22 10.81 9.17
CA SER A 88 -18.42 10.14 9.68
C SER A 88 -19.11 10.84 10.85
N ASN A 89 -18.42 11.74 11.57
CA ASN A 89 -18.95 12.46 12.75
C ASN A 89 -19.20 13.97 12.49
N GLY A 90 -18.53 14.57 11.51
CA GLY A 90 -18.91 15.90 11.01
C GLY A 90 -18.63 17.06 11.98
N ARG A 91 -19.67 17.58 12.65
CA ARG A 91 -19.61 18.74 13.58
C ARG A 91 -19.76 18.21 15.00
N VAL A 92 -18.75 18.42 15.84
CA VAL A 92 -18.75 17.98 17.24
C VAL A 92 -19.35 19.09 18.10
N ALA A 93 -18.64 20.21 18.20
CA ALA A 93 -19.06 21.37 18.99
C ALA A 93 -18.65 22.69 18.31
N SER A 94 -19.36 23.77 18.62
CA SER A 94 -19.02 25.13 18.20
C SER A 94 -19.38 26.18 19.25
N LEU A 95 -18.54 27.21 19.36
CA LEU A 95 -18.86 28.43 20.10
C LEU A 95 -19.50 29.46 19.18
N VAL A 96 -20.56 30.11 19.65
CA VAL A 96 -21.36 31.07 18.89
C VAL A 96 -21.56 32.35 19.71
N PRO A 97 -20.78 33.43 19.45
CA PRO A 97 -21.14 34.78 19.89
C PRO A 97 -22.43 35.30 19.22
N TYR A 98 -23.25 36.00 20.01
CA TYR A 98 -24.48 36.68 19.60
C TYR A 98 -24.80 37.84 20.57
N ARG A 99 -25.75 38.73 20.23
CA ARG A 99 -26.26 39.74 21.17
C ARG A 99 -27.64 39.36 21.72
N LYS A 100 -27.82 39.48 23.03
CA LYS A 100 -29.12 39.39 23.71
C LYS A 100 -30.04 40.55 23.25
N GLU A 101 -31.35 40.43 23.49
CA GLU A 101 -32.31 41.53 23.27
C GLU A 101 -31.98 42.78 24.11
N SER A 102 -31.28 42.60 25.24
CA SER A 102 -30.67 43.68 26.05
C SER A 102 -29.50 44.42 25.39
N GLY A 103 -29.06 44.00 24.20
CA GLY A 103 -27.87 44.50 23.49
C GLY A 103 -26.54 43.86 23.93
N SER A 104 -26.52 43.21 25.10
CA SER A 104 -25.32 42.58 25.69
C SER A 104 -24.70 41.52 24.77
N LEU A 105 -23.40 41.63 24.51
CA LEU A 105 -22.64 40.62 23.77
C LEU A 105 -22.38 39.40 24.65
N VAL A 106 -22.70 38.22 24.13
CA VAL A 106 -22.57 36.93 24.84
C VAL A 106 -22.12 35.82 23.89
N MET A 107 -21.72 34.67 24.44
CA MET A 107 -21.32 33.49 23.68
C MET A 107 -21.87 32.20 24.29
N ILE A 108 -22.42 31.32 23.45
CA ILE A 108 -22.97 30.01 23.85
C ILE A 108 -22.17 28.86 23.21
N LEU A 109 -22.03 27.76 23.94
CA LEU A 109 -21.47 26.51 23.44
C LEU A 109 -22.60 25.62 22.92
N THR A 110 -22.46 25.16 21.67
CA THR A 110 -23.43 24.33 20.95
C THR A 110 -22.77 23.05 20.47
N TYR A 111 -23.55 21.98 20.34
CA TYR A 111 -23.06 20.65 19.99
C TYR A 111 -24.08 19.90 19.13
N ASN A 112 -23.70 18.76 18.58
CA ASN A 112 -24.63 17.85 17.91
C ASN A 112 -25.02 16.70 18.87
N SER A 113 -26.30 16.36 18.95
CA SER A 113 -26.77 15.16 19.66
C SER A 113 -26.64 13.89 18.79
N ASP A 114 -26.79 12.73 19.43
CA ASP A 114 -26.84 11.41 18.78
C ASP A 114 -27.94 11.30 17.71
N GLU A 115 -28.97 12.13 17.81
CA GLU A 115 -30.11 12.24 16.88
C GLU A 115 -29.77 13.10 15.64
N GLY A 116 -28.56 13.68 15.57
CA GLY A 116 -28.13 14.60 14.51
C GLY A 116 -28.72 16.02 14.64
N HIS A 117 -29.34 16.35 15.78
CA HIS A 117 -29.90 17.67 16.06
C HIS A 117 -28.87 18.56 16.78
N ILE A 118 -28.99 19.87 16.59
CA ILE A 118 -28.13 20.85 17.25
C ILE A 118 -28.71 21.11 18.64
N LYS A 119 -27.90 20.93 19.68
CA LYS A 119 -28.23 21.23 21.08
C LYS A 119 -27.25 22.27 21.62
N GLU A 120 -27.57 22.76 22.81
CA GLU A 120 -27.00 23.94 23.43
C GLU A 120 -26.84 23.69 24.94
N LEU A 121 -26.03 24.51 25.61
CA LEU A 121 -25.92 24.52 27.07
C LEU A 121 -26.71 25.72 27.62
N ASP A 122 -27.44 25.51 28.72
CA ASP A 122 -28.40 26.47 29.31
C ASP A 122 -27.78 27.80 29.79
N THR A 123 -26.47 27.98 29.68
CA THR A 123 -25.71 29.13 30.17
C THR A 123 -24.87 29.74 29.05
N ALA A 124 -25.24 30.95 28.62
CA ALA A 124 -24.40 31.79 27.79
C ALA A 124 -23.42 32.59 28.66
N ILE A 125 -22.18 32.75 28.17
CA ILE A 125 -21.10 33.54 28.76
C ILE A 125 -21.32 35.01 28.39
N ASP A 126 -21.28 35.94 29.35
CA ASP A 126 -21.20 37.37 29.05
C ASP A 126 -19.77 37.76 28.61
N LEU A 127 -19.67 38.57 27.55
CA LEU A 127 -18.40 38.93 26.90
C LEU A 127 -18.03 40.43 27.06
N PRO A 128 -16.73 40.77 27.01
CA PRO A 128 -16.29 42.15 26.80
C PRO A 128 -16.81 42.75 25.49
N ASP A 129 -17.10 44.04 25.50
CA ASP A 129 -17.73 44.78 24.40
C ASP A 129 -17.31 46.26 24.42
N ASP A 130 -16.00 46.51 24.48
CA ASP A 130 -15.41 47.83 24.75
C ASP A 130 -14.57 48.41 23.58
N GLY A 131 -14.51 47.70 22.44
CA GLY A 131 -13.70 48.08 21.29
C GLY A 131 -12.24 47.64 21.34
N GLN A 132 -11.85 46.73 22.25
CA GLN A 132 -10.50 46.18 22.33
C GLN A 132 -10.41 44.68 21.94
N PRO A 133 -9.21 44.18 21.60
CA PRO A 133 -8.94 42.75 21.46
C PRO A 133 -8.72 42.08 22.83
N HIS A 134 -9.39 40.96 23.07
CA HIS A 134 -9.31 40.17 24.31
C HIS A 134 -8.70 38.78 24.06
N ASP A 135 -8.11 38.15 25.08
CA ASP A 135 -7.50 36.82 25.00
C ASP A 135 -8.52 35.73 25.34
N TYR A 136 -8.98 35.02 24.30
CA TYR A 136 -9.90 33.88 24.41
C TYR A 136 -9.12 32.58 24.45
N ILE A 137 -9.27 31.80 25.54
CA ILE A 137 -8.72 30.45 25.65
C ILE A 137 -9.87 29.46 25.73
N VAL A 138 -9.89 28.48 24.82
CA VAL A 138 -10.89 27.42 24.78
C VAL A 138 -10.20 26.08 24.89
N GLY A 139 -10.45 25.37 25.99
CA GLY A 139 -9.89 24.06 26.28
C GLY A 139 -10.87 22.93 25.97
N PHE A 140 -10.35 21.82 25.45
CA PHE A 140 -11.10 20.61 25.14
C PHE A 140 -10.34 19.39 25.65
N PRO A 141 -11.00 18.42 26.30
CA PRO A 141 -10.45 17.08 26.44
C PRO A 141 -10.37 16.41 25.06
N MET A 142 -9.36 15.57 24.83
CA MET A 142 -9.22 14.89 23.53
C MET A 142 -9.58 13.40 23.58
N LYS A 143 -9.47 12.76 24.74
CA LYS A 143 -10.16 11.48 25.01
C LYS A 143 -10.21 11.12 26.49
N GLY A 144 -11.26 10.38 26.83
CA GLY A 144 -11.41 9.61 28.06
C GLY A 144 -12.49 8.56 27.83
N LYS A 145 -12.20 7.28 28.07
CA LYS A 145 -13.12 6.18 27.72
C LYS A 145 -14.45 6.23 28.50
N ASP A 146 -14.40 6.90 29.66
CA ASP A 146 -15.48 7.03 30.63
C ASP A 146 -16.00 8.48 30.75
N GLY A 147 -15.57 9.38 29.85
CA GLY A 147 -16.08 10.76 29.74
C GLY A 147 -15.39 11.81 30.63
N ASP A 148 -14.25 11.48 31.23
CA ASP A 148 -13.45 12.42 32.03
C ASP A 148 -12.96 13.62 31.19
N GLY A 149 -13.18 14.82 31.72
CA GLY A 149 -12.78 16.08 31.12
C GLY A 149 -13.93 17.07 30.86
N ASP A 150 -13.66 18.34 31.10
CA ASP A 150 -14.58 19.45 30.86
C ASP A 150 -14.11 20.30 29.68
N VAL A 151 -15.05 20.76 28.83
CA VAL A 151 -14.79 21.87 27.92
C VAL A 151 -14.80 23.16 28.74
N PHE A 152 -13.77 23.99 28.60
CA PHE A 152 -13.67 25.25 29.33
C PHE A 152 -13.42 26.45 28.43
N VAL A 153 -13.88 27.63 28.86
CA VAL A 153 -13.61 28.91 28.21
C VAL A 153 -13.09 29.89 29.26
N CYS A 154 -11.92 30.46 29.00
CA CYS A 154 -11.41 31.63 29.71
C CYS A 154 -11.39 32.86 28.79
N VAL A 155 -11.62 34.03 29.37
CA VAL A 155 -11.49 35.34 28.70
C VAL A 155 -10.60 36.21 29.58
N ASP A 156 -9.49 36.70 29.02
CA ASP A 156 -8.43 37.46 29.72
C ASP A 156 -7.85 36.76 30.96
N GLY A 157 -7.89 35.41 30.96
CA GLY A 157 -7.45 34.56 32.06
C GLY A 157 -8.54 34.17 33.06
N ASP A 158 -9.66 34.91 33.13
CA ASP A 158 -10.82 34.53 33.94
C ASP A 158 -11.53 33.32 33.34
N LEU A 159 -11.72 32.26 34.12
CA LEU A 159 -12.55 31.11 33.76
C LEU A 159 -14.04 31.54 33.74
N LYS A 160 -14.65 31.56 32.55
CA LYS A 160 -16.06 31.97 32.35
C LYS A 160 -17.03 30.80 32.14
N LEU A 161 -16.56 29.67 31.62
CA LEU A 161 -17.36 28.44 31.44
C LEU A 161 -16.53 27.19 31.78
N THR A 162 -17.19 26.20 32.36
CA THR A 162 -16.71 24.83 32.49
C THR A 162 -17.90 23.87 32.38
N ALA A 163 -17.85 22.92 31.46
CA ALA A 163 -18.95 22.00 31.20
C ALA A 163 -18.46 20.60 30.79
N SER A 164 -18.88 19.58 31.54
CA SER A 164 -18.49 18.18 31.32
C SER A 164 -19.07 17.60 30.04
N LEU A 165 -18.24 16.81 29.33
CA LEU A 165 -18.66 16.01 28.17
C LEU A 165 -19.90 15.15 28.47
N SER A 166 -19.97 14.59 29.68
CA SER A 166 -21.08 13.75 30.15
C SER A 166 -22.45 14.46 30.11
N LYS A 167 -22.48 15.78 30.24
CA LYS A 167 -23.70 16.60 30.14
C LYS A 167 -24.09 16.92 28.69
N MET A 168 -23.18 16.73 27.73
CA MET A 168 -23.40 17.05 26.32
C MET A 168 -23.68 15.82 25.45
N ASN A 169 -23.62 14.60 26.01
CA ASN A 169 -23.65 13.34 25.25
C ASN A 169 -22.58 13.26 24.13
N LEU A 170 -21.54 14.09 24.20
CA LEU A 170 -20.48 14.14 23.19
C LEU A 170 -19.59 12.91 23.34
N THR A 171 -19.78 11.91 22.47
CA THR A 171 -18.82 10.83 22.31
C THR A 171 -17.44 11.41 21.96
N THR A 172 -16.40 10.98 22.67
CA THR A 172 -15.03 11.51 22.48
C THR A 172 -14.51 11.08 21.12
N THR A 173 -14.49 12.01 20.18
CA THR A 173 -14.18 11.76 18.76
C THR A 173 -12.85 12.36 18.38
N ASP A 174 -12.05 11.61 17.61
CA ASP A 174 -10.71 12.02 17.16
C ASP A 174 -10.80 13.38 16.41
N VAL A 175 -10.43 14.49 17.07
CA VAL A 175 -10.58 15.84 16.52
C VAL A 175 -9.69 16.01 15.29
N SER A 176 -10.31 16.12 14.11
CA SER A 176 -9.64 16.15 12.80
C SER A 176 -9.43 17.57 12.27
N VAL A 177 -10.32 18.52 12.59
CA VAL A 177 -10.15 19.93 12.22
C VAL A 177 -10.65 20.84 13.35
N VAL A 178 -9.84 21.83 13.71
CA VAL A 178 -10.27 22.99 14.50
C VAL A 178 -10.35 24.19 13.56
N ARG A 179 -11.47 24.93 13.59
CA ARG A 179 -11.74 26.04 12.67
C ARG A 179 -12.04 27.33 13.42
N LEU A 180 -11.25 28.38 13.19
CA LEU A 180 -11.48 29.73 13.75
C LEU A 180 -12.02 30.70 12.68
N GLY A 181 -13.08 31.42 13.04
CA GLY A 181 -13.99 32.13 12.14
C GLY A 181 -14.82 31.16 11.32
N PHE A 182 -16.15 31.31 11.25
CA PHE A 182 -17.01 30.60 10.29
C PHE A 182 -18.44 31.18 10.26
N VAL A 183 -19.09 31.17 9.09
CA VAL A 183 -20.48 31.64 8.90
C VAL A 183 -21.21 30.69 7.95
N THR A 184 -21.76 29.57 8.46
CA THR A 184 -22.87 28.86 7.79
C THR A 184 -24.23 29.36 8.29
N TRP A 185 -24.22 29.96 9.47
CA TRP A 185 -25.30 30.59 10.21
C TRP A 185 -24.83 32.02 10.52
N GLY A 186 -25.76 32.99 10.55
CA GLY A 186 -25.45 34.42 10.59
C GLY A 186 -25.82 35.17 9.31
N ALA A 187 -26.98 34.88 8.71
CA ALA A 187 -27.47 35.53 7.49
C ALA A 187 -27.58 37.07 7.58
N ASN A 188 -27.74 37.60 8.79
CA ASN A 188 -27.88 39.03 9.09
C ASN A 188 -26.64 39.65 9.76
N VAL A 189 -25.52 38.92 9.86
CA VAL A 189 -24.31 39.38 10.56
C VAL A 189 -23.43 40.22 9.61
N GLY A 190 -22.94 41.35 10.10
CA GLY A 190 -22.02 42.24 9.39
C GLY A 190 -20.78 42.61 10.22
N GLY A 191 -20.13 43.72 9.85
CA GLY A 191 -18.91 44.19 10.51
C GLY A 191 -17.67 43.39 10.09
N SER A 192 -16.77 43.11 11.03
CA SER A 192 -15.57 42.30 10.80
C SER A 192 -15.11 41.61 12.09
N LEU A 193 -14.44 40.47 11.95
CA LEU A 193 -13.72 39.80 13.03
C LEU A 193 -12.23 40.11 12.90
N LEU A 194 -11.63 40.75 13.90
CA LEU A 194 -10.18 41.01 13.95
C LEU A 194 -9.49 39.93 14.80
N ILE A 195 -8.49 39.27 14.22
CA ILE A 195 -7.70 38.22 14.88
C ILE A 195 -6.24 38.69 14.93
N ASN A 196 -5.78 39.08 16.11
CA ASN A 196 -4.40 39.58 16.32
C ASN A 196 -3.40 38.46 16.57
N LYS A 197 -3.88 37.29 17.04
CA LYS A 197 -3.03 36.17 17.44
C LYS A 197 -3.86 34.88 17.47
N MET A 198 -3.24 33.74 17.14
CA MET A 198 -3.88 32.43 17.21
C MET A 198 -2.84 31.33 17.43
N LEU A 199 -2.99 30.54 18.49
CA LEU A 199 -2.13 29.40 18.83
C LEU A 199 -2.99 28.21 19.23
N MET A 200 -2.64 27.01 18.77
CA MET A 200 -3.17 25.78 19.34
C MET A 200 -2.08 25.11 20.20
N TYR A 201 -2.37 24.92 21.48
CA TYR A 201 -1.65 23.99 22.33
C TYR A 201 -2.17 22.58 22.07
N VAL A 202 -1.30 21.75 21.52
CA VAL A 202 -1.53 20.32 21.30
C VAL A 202 -0.29 19.61 21.85
N PRO A 203 -0.42 18.67 22.80
CA PRO A 203 0.71 17.91 23.30
C PRO A 203 1.44 17.20 22.16
N SER A 204 2.76 17.06 22.28
CA SER A 204 3.56 16.31 21.31
C SER A 204 3.52 14.82 21.62
N LEU A 205 3.37 13.99 20.58
CA LEU A 205 3.66 12.56 20.61
C LEU A 205 4.97 12.31 19.82
N PRO A 206 6.15 12.64 20.39
CA PRO A 206 7.43 12.56 19.68
C PRO A 206 7.88 11.11 19.46
N ASP A 207 7.45 10.21 20.34
CA ASP A 207 7.85 8.81 20.38
C ASP A 207 6.60 7.94 20.61
N VAL A 208 6.56 6.77 19.96
CA VAL A 208 5.55 5.72 20.17
C VAL A 208 6.26 4.39 20.24
N TYR A 209 6.06 3.61 21.29
CA TYR A 209 6.68 2.31 21.50
C TYR A 209 5.71 1.16 21.18
N VAL A 210 6.21 0.09 20.59
CA VAL A 210 5.41 -1.07 20.16
C VAL A 210 6.11 -2.39 20.50
N ASP A 211 5.46 -3.25 21.29
CA ASP A 211 5.97 -4.56 21.71
C ASP A 211 4.86 -5.62 21.64
N ASP A 212 5.07 -6.67 20.83
CA ASP A 212 4.07 -7.72 20.55
C ASP A 212 3.87 -8.73 21.70
N LYS A 213 4.60 -8.61 22.82
CA LYS A 213 4.57 -9.53 23.96
C LYS A 213 4.08 -8.87 25.25
N THR A 214 4.33 -7.58 25.41
CA THR A 214 4.08 -6.80 26.64
C THR A 214 3.22 -5.56 26.42
N GLY A 215 3.06 -5.09 25.18
CA GLY A 215 2.22 -3.95 24.86
C GLY A 215 0.72 -4.26 24.83
N ALA A 216 -0.11 -3.21 24.78
CA ALA A 216 -1.55 -3.31 24.57
C ALA A 216 -2.05 -2.09 23.77
N ASP A 217 -2.92 -2.31 22.78
CA ASP A 217 -3.46 -1.23 21.93
C ASP A 217 -4.48 -0.31 22.64
N THR A 218 -4.73 -0.57 23.93
CA THR A 218 -5.43 0.30 24.88
C THR A 218 -4.51 1.32 25.56
N ASN A 219 -3.19 1.18 25.42
CA ASN A 219 -2.21 2.11 26.01
C ASN A 219 -2.01 3.34 25.10
N ASP A 220 -1.31 4.35 25.61
CA ASP A 220 -0.96 5.57 24.87
C ASP A 220 0.21 5.38 23.88
N GLY A 221 1.06 4.36 24.09
CA GLY A 221 2.30 4.15 23.36
C GLY A 221 3.44 5.09 23.77
N ALA A 222 3.25 6.01 24.72
CA ALA A 222 4.18 7.12 24.98
C ALA A 222 5.48 6.70 25.69
N THR A 223 5.52 5.51 26.29
CA THR A 223 6.70 4.95 26.95
C THR A 223 6.85 3.45 26.63
N PRO A 224 8.04 2.84 26.81
CA PRO A 224 8.20 1.38 26.71
C PRO A 224 7.30 0.61 27.68
N GLN A 225 6.97 1.19 28.84
CA GLN A 225 6.08 0.60 29.85
C GLN A 225 4.60 0.70 29.46
N THR A 226 4.25 1.62 28.57
CA THR A 226 2.91 1.84 28.03
C THR A 226 2.86 1.56 26.52
N ALA A 227 3.70 0.65 26.03
CA ALA A 227 3.81 0.32 24.62
C ALA A 227 2.47 -0.21 24.04
N LEU A 228 2.27 0.03 22.75
CA LEU A 228 1.20 -0.58 21.94
C LEU A 228 1.54 -2.04 21.63
N ALA A 229 0.52 -2.87 21.37
CA ALA A 229 0.73 -4.25 20.93
C ALA A 229 1.01 -4.33 19.42
N SER A 230 0.32 -3.51 18.62
CA SER A 230 0.37 -3.57 17.16
C SER A 230 0.98 -2.32 16.51
N VAL A 231 1.82 -2.56 15.51
CA VAL A 231 2.32 -1.51 14.62
C VAL A 231 1.21 -0.94 13.73
N VAL A 232 0.10 -1.68 13.56
CA VAL A 232 -1.15 -1.19 12.95
C VAL A 232 -1.69 -0.01 13.77
N ARG A 233 -1.88 -0.17 15.09
CA ARG A 233 -2.32 0.92 15.97
C ARG A 233 -1.32 2.08 15.99
N ALA A 234 -0.01 1.80 15.99
CA ALA A 234 1.02 2.83 15.88
C ALA A 234 0.88 3.67 14.58
N ALA A 235 0.60 3.04 13.44
CA ALA A 235 0.35 3.72 12.17
C ALA A 235 -0.93 4.57 12.14
N GLU A 236 -1.87 4.34 13.07
CA GLU A 236 -3.04 5.20 13.29
C GLU A 236 -2.74 6.42 14.16
N VAL A 237 -1.93 6.27 15.21
CA VAL A 237 -1.66 7.34 16.21
C VAL A 237 -0.45 8.20 15.87
N ALA A 238 0.41 7.79 14.93
CA ALA A 238 1.56 8.58 14.49
C ALA A 238 1.16 9.94 13.87
N ARG A 239 1.99 10.97 14.06
CA ARG A 239 1.79 12.38 13.65
C ARG A 239 3.12 12.95 13.10
N PRO A 240 3.13 14.12 12.41
CA PRO A 240 4.38 14.73 11.94
C PRO A 240 5.37 14.97 13.08
N GLY A 241 6.53 14.31 13.02
CA GLY A 241 7.57 14.33 14.06
C GLY A 241 7.58 13.11 15.00
N THR A 242 6.62 12.19 14.90
CA THR A 242 6.61 10.95 15.70
C THR A 242 7.66 9.95 15.20
N THR A 243 8.39 9.35 16.13
CA THR A 243 9.23 8.16 15.92
C THR A 243 8.55 6.95 16.53
N VAL A 244 8.16 5.98 15.70
CA VAL A 244 7.62 4.70 16.14
C VAL A 244 8.78 3.72 16.34
N HIS A 245 9.06 3.39 17.59
CA HIS A 245 10.07 2.40 18.01
C HIS A 245 9.41 1.03 18.12
N ILE A 246 9.85 0.08 17.28
CA ILE A 246 9.24 -1.24 17.15
C ILE A 246 10.22 -2.29 17.67
N ALA A 247 9.85 -2.97 18.75
CA ALA A 247 10.64 -3.99 19.40
C ALA A 247 10.87 -5.24 18.51
N LYS A 248 11.60 -6.23 19.04
CA LYS A 248 11.94 -7.46 18.32
C LYS A 248 10.75 -8.44 18.32
N GLY A 249 9.96 -8.44 17.25
CA GLY A 249 8.68 -9.15 17.17
C GLY A 249 8.21 -9.43 15.74
N ILE A 250 7.05 -10.10 15.63
CA ILE A 250 6.37 -10.39 14.36
C ILE A 250 4.99 -9.74 14.40
N TYR A 251 4.91 -8.54 13.85
CA TYR A 251 3.71 -7.71 13.88
C TYR A 251 2.85 -7.99 12.64
N ARG A 252 1.56 -8.29 12.83
CA ARG A 252 0.68 -8.78 11.75
C ARG A 252 -0.31 -7.71 11.28
N GLY A 253 -0.53 -7.64 9.97
CA GLY A 253 -1.53 -6.79 9.33
C GLY A 253 -0.96 -5.62 8.52
N ALA A 254 -1.79 -5.12 7.59
CA ALA A 254 -1.50 -4.00 6.69
C ALA A 254 -1.56 -2.63 7.38
N LEU A 255 -0.63 -1.73 7.02
CA LEU A 255 -0.51 -0.40 7.63
C LEU A 255 -1.20 0.68 6.79
N LYS A 256 -2.27 1.24 7.35
CA LYS A 256 -3.08 2.32 6.75
C LYS A 256 -2.77 3.62 7.51
N LEU A 257 -1.64 4.24 7.19
CA LEU A 257 -1.18 5.50 7.78
C LEU A 257 -2.30 6.56 7.78
N ARG A 258 -2.69 7.07 8.96
CA ARG A 258 -3.74 8.08 9.07
C ARG A 258 -3.24 9.52 8.93
N SER A 259 -1.93 9.76 9.14
CA SER A 259 -1.25 11.05 8.96
C SER A 259 -0.10 10.95 7.95
N PHE A 260 0.61 12.05 7.70
CA PHE A 260 1.84 12.13 6.93
C PHE A 260 2.81 13.14 7.58
N GLY A 261 4.11 13.04 7.27
CA GLY A 261 5.13 13.91 7.84
C GLY A 261 5.18 15.29 7.18
N GLN A 262 6.05 16.16 7.69
CA GLN A 262 6.28 17.51 7.20
C GLN A 262 7.79 17.81 7.08
N PRO A 263 8.21 18.84 6.33
CA PRO A 263 9.61 19.28 6.30
C PRO A 263 10.17 19.50 7.71
N GLY A 264 11.28 18.83 8.04
CA GLY A 264 11.89 18.85 9.38
C GLY A 264 11.13 18.09 10.48
N LYS A 265 10.00 17.46 10.14
CA LYS A 265 9.15 16.64 11.03
C LYS A 265 8.62 15.39 10.30
N PRO A 266 9.50 14.47 9.87
CA PRO A 266 9.07 13.22 9.27
C PRO A 266 8.27 12.36 10.26
N ILE A 267 7.56 11.34 9.76
CA ILE A 267 7.10 10.22 10.59
C ILE A 267 8.10 9.09 10.39
N LYS A 268 8.74 8.61 11.46
CA LYS A 268 9.73 7.54 11.42
C LYS A 268 9.12 6.23 11.94
N PHE A 269 9.47 5.11 11.33
CA PHE A 269 9.20 3.76 11.83
C PHE A 269 10.54 3.01 11.88
N VAL A 270 10.98 2.66 13.09
CA VAL A 270 12.33 2.15 13.37
C VAL A 270 12.21 0.82 14.10
N GLY A 271 12.72 -0.26 13.49
CA GLY A 271 12.82 -1.57 14.14
C GLY A 271 14.12 -1.72 14.94
N GLU A 272 14.09 -2.51 16.02
CA GLU A 272 15.27 -2.92 16.80
C GLU A 272 16.23 -3.88 16.07
N GLY A 273 16.30 -3.78 14.73
CA GLY A 273 17.14 -4.57 13.85
C GLY A 273 16.32 -5.33 12.80
N ARG A 274 16.64 -5.11 11.52
CA ARG A 274 15.92 -5.66 10.35
C ARG A 274 15.73 -7.17 10.38
N ASP A 275 16.68 -7.91 10.96
CA ASP A 275 16.68 -9.37 11.04
C ASP A 275 15.97 -9.90 12.30
N ALA A 276 15.40 -9.01 13.14
CA ALA A 276 14.71 -9.31 14.40
C ALA A 276 13.33 -8.63 14.56
N THR A 277 12.99 -7.64 13.72
CA THR A 277 11.69 -6.97 13.69
C THR A 277 11.06 -7.10 12.30
N ALA A 278 9.89 -7.74 12.22
CA ALA A 278 9.18 -7.98 10.96
C ALA A 278 7.70 -7.59 11.00
N ILE A 279 7.18 -7.15 9.86
CA ILE A 279 5.78 -6.80 9.63
C ILE A 279 5.25 -7.72 8.52
N VAL A 280 4.16 -8.46 8.79
CA VAL A 280 3.74 -9.59 7.94
C VAL A 280 2.25 -9.62 7.57
N GLY A 281 1.96 -10.07 6.34
CA GLY A 281 0.62 -10.26 5.75
C GLY A 281 0.02 -11.67 5.93
N SER A 282 0.48 -12.43 6.93
CA SER A 282 0.21 -13.86 7.07
C SER A 282 -0.35 -14.28 8.44
N ILE A 283 -0.91 -15.49 8.49
CA ILE A 283 -1.12 -16.27 9.72
C ILE A 283 -0.07 -17.37 9.84
N ARG A 284 0.17 -17.85 11.07
CA ARG A 284 0.80 -19.16 11.28
C ARG A 284 -0.19 -20.28 10.98
N ALA A 285 0.29 -21.37 10.41
CA ALA A 285 -0.49 -22.55 10.08
C ALA A 285 -1.10 -23.22 11.32
N ASP A 286 -0.49 -23.09 12.51
CA ASP A 286 -1.09 -23.57 13.77
C ASP A 286 -2.36 -22.81 14.19
N SER A 287 -2.70 -21.69 13.54
CA SER A 287 -4.02 -21.05 13.63
C SER A 287 -5.14 -21.87 12.95
N LEU A 288 -4.80 -22.86 12.13
CA LEU A 288 -5.74 -23.77 11.47
C LEU A 288 -5.75 -25.16 12.10
N THR A 289 -6.79 -25.95 11.80
CA THR A 289 -6.92 -27.34 12.26
C THR A 289 -6.55 -28.30 11.14
N TRP A 290 -5.34 -28.85 11.21
CA TRP A 290 -4.80 -29.79 10.23
C TRP A 290 -5.28 -31.22 10.49
N THR A 291 -5.60 -31.92 9.41
CA THR A 291 -6.00 -33.33 9.41
C THR A 291 -5.11 -34.12 8.46
N LEU A 292 -4.66 -35.31 8.86
CA LEU A 292 -3.86 -36.17 7.99
C LEU A 292 -4.70 -36.66 6.81
N HIS A 293 -4.25 -36.39 5.59
CA HIS A 293 -4.88 -36.88 4.37
C HIS A 293 -4.17 -38.17 3.94
N LYS A 294 -4.78 -39.31 4.28
CA LYS A 294 -4.23 -40.64 4.00
C LYS A 294 -4.40 -41.01 2.52
N ASP A 295 -3.52 -40.48 1.67
CA ASP A 295 -3.24 -41.04 0.35
C ASP A 295 -2.10 -42.06 0.46
N THR A 296 -2.27 -43.24 -0.15
CA THR A 296 -1.26 -44.31 -0.17
C THR A 296 0.03 -43.95 -0.92
N CYS A 297 0.00 -42.93 -1.77
CA CYS A 297 1.17 -42.44 -2.51
C CYS A 297 1.99 -41.39 -1.74
N ALA A 298 1.40 -40.74 -0.73
CA ALA A 298 1.95 -39.51 -0.13
C ALA A 298 2.65 -39.69 1.24
N GLY A 299 2.70 -40.91 1.75
CA GLY A 299 3.20 -41.19 3.10
C GLY A 299 2.35 -40.54 4.20
N ASP A 300 2.89 -40.51 5.42
CA ASP A 300 2.17 -40.02 6.61
C ASP A 300 2.29 -38.49 6.85
N ASN A 301 2.84 -37.72 5.90
CA ASN A 301 3.13 -36.27 6.06
C ASN A 301 2.30 -35.33 5.13
N LEU A 302 1.33 -35.85 4.39
CA LEU A 302 0.37 -35.04 3.62
C LEU A 302 -0.84 -34.65 4.48
N TYR A 303 -1.01 -33.37 4.78
CA TYR A 303 -2.09 -32.85 5.60
C TYR A 303 -3.02 -31.92 4.83
N LYS A 304 -4.23 -31.72 5.35
CA LYS A 304 -5.15 -30.69 4.86
C LYS A 304 -5.86 -29.93 5.97
N ALA A 305 -6.15 -28.65 5.70
CA ALA A 305 -6.92 -27.77 6.58
C ALA A 305 -7.96 -26.96 5.78
N ASP A 306 -9.07 -26.66 6.44
CA ASP A 306 -10.10 -25.72 5.96
C ASP A 306 -9.69 -24.30 6.33
N VAL A 307 -9.30 -23.51 5.32
CA VAL A 307 -8.75 -22.15 5.53
C VAL A 307 -9.79 -21.15 6.02
N THR A 308 -11.09 -21.47 5.94
CA THR A 308 -12.17 -20.63 6.46
C THR A 308 -12.31 -20.73 7.98
N LYS A 309 -11.72 -21.75 8.60
CA LYS A 309 -11.90 -22.10 10.02
C LYS A 309 -10.65 -21.84 10.86
N LEU A 310 -10.36 -20.55 11.06
CA LEU A 310 -9.39 -20.11 12.08
C LEU A 310 -9.82 -20.54 13.48
N LYS A 311 -8.85 -20.94 14.31
CA LYS A 311 -9.04 -21.12 15.76
C LYS A 311 -9.29 -19.77 16.43
N ALA A 312 -10.13 -19.77 17.46
CA ALA A 312 -10.30 -18.61 18.33
C ALA A 312 -8.96 -18.24 18.99
N GLY A 313 -8.64 -16.94 19.04
CA GLY A 313 -7.39 -16.45 19.62
C GLY A 313 -6.17 -16.52 18.69
N SER A 314 -6.34 -16.66 17.37
CA SER A 314 -5.26 -16.70 16.37
C SER A 314 -4.40 -15.43 16.26
N GLY A 315 -4.75 -14.34 16.96
CA GLY A 315 -3.97 -13.10 17.00
C GLY A 315 -3.91 -12.30 15.70
N TYR A 316 -4.65 -12.71 14.67
CA TYR A 316 -4.67 -12.03 13.37
C TYR A 316 -5.53 -10.75 13.41
N VAL A 317 -5.02 -9.68 12.81
CA VAL A 317 -5.63 -8.34 12.81
C VAL A 317 -6.11 -7.98 11.40
N GLY A 318 -7.41 -7.69 11.25
CA GLY A 318 -8.05 -7.38 9.97
C GLY A 318 -8.83 -8.54 9.36
N THR A 319 -9.20 -8.43 8.08
CA THR A 319 -9.94 -9.49 7.38
C THR A 319 -9.02 -10.65 7.00
N TRP A 320 -9.42 -11.88 7.33
CA TRP A 320 -8.76 -13.09 6.84
C TRP A 320 -9.53 -13.65 5.64
N SER A 321 -8.82 -14.04 4.58
CA SER A 321 -9.39 -14.66 3.39
C SER A 321 -8.31 -15.47 2.66
N VAL A 322 -8.71 -16.63 2.14
CA VAL A 322 -7.96 -17.40 1.12
C VAL A 322 -9.03 -18.05 0.23
N THR A 323 -9.17 -17.56 -0.99
CA THR A 323 -10.14 -17.98 -2.02
C THR A 323 -9.48 -18.48 -3.30
N LYS A 324 -8.24 -18.05 -3.55
CA LYS A 324 -7.27 -18.60 -4.52
C LYS A 324 -6.14 -19.32 -3.77
N ALA A 325 -5.31 -20.07 -4.49
CA ALA A 325 -4.07 -20.62 -3.93
C ALA A 325 -3.21 -19.50 -3.27
N PRO A 326 -2.74 -19.67 -2.00
CA PRO A 326 -1.89 -18.68 -1.36
C PRO A 326 -0.57 -18.48 -2.11
N HIS A 327 -0.15 -17.23 -2.33
CA HIS A 327 1.16 -16.92 -2.96
C HIS A 327 2.35 -17.39 -2.11
N PHE A 328 2.20 -17.37 -0.78
CA PHE A 328 3.23 -17.79 0.16
C PHE A 328 2.67 -18.77 1.19
N VAL A 329 3.21 -19.97 1.16
CA VAL A 329 3.27 -20.91 2.28
C VAL A 329 4.76 -21.09 2.58
N CYS A 330 5.23 -20.74 3.77
CA CYS A 330 6.67 -20.52 4.03
C CYS A 330 7.08 -20.94 5.44
N GLU A 331 8.15 -21.73 5.59
CA GLU A 331 8.82 -21.93 6.88
C GLU A 331 9.52 -20.62 7.27
N SER A 332 9.26 -20.11 8.48
CA SER A 332 9.70 -18.79 8.95
C SER A 332 10.24 -18.86 10.39
N LYS A 333 11.33 -19.64 10.57
CA LYS A 333 12.00 -19.84 11.88
C LYS A 333 12.72 -18.57 12.42
N ALA A 334 12.60 -17.42 11.74
CA ALA A 334 13.03 -16.09 12.18
C ALA A 334 12.04 -15.01 11.68
N PRO A 335 11.96 -13.81 12.30
CA PRO A 335 10.96 -12.79 11.97
C PRO A 335 10.89 -12.44 10.49
N GLY A 336 9.76 -12.76 9.85
CA GLY A 336 9.47 -12.47 8.43
C GLY A 336 10.33 -13.22 7.41
N LYS A 337 11.30 -14.04 7.81
CA LYS A 337 12.25 -14.67 6.87
C LYS A 337 11.75 -16.05 6.45
N CYS A 338 11.28 -16.18 5.20
CA CYS A 338 11.04 -17.48 4.59
C CYS A 338 12.37 -18.24 4.41
N THR A 339 12.60 -19.25 5.24
CA THR A 339 13.75 -20.15 5.18
C THR A 339 13.52 -21.33 4.22
N ARG A 340 12.26 -21.67 3.92
CA ARG A 340 11.86 -22.67 2.91
C ARG A 340 10.49 -22.29 2.37
N LYS A 341 10.37 -21.92 1.09
CA LYS A 341 9.05 -21.71 0.46
C LYS A 341 8.47 -23.08 0.12
N TYR A 342 7.23 -23.34 0.52
CA TYR A 342 6.46 -24.43 -0.04
C TYR A 342 5.99 -23.99 -1.43
N HIS A 343 6.22 -24.81 -2.45
CA HIS A 343 5.87 -24.47 -3.82
C HIS A 343 4.52 -25.07 -4.24
N LEU A 344 3.82 -24.39 -5.15
CA LEU A 344 2.58 -24.93 -5.70
C LEU A 344 2.89 -26.22 -6.47
N ALA A 345 2.26 -27.31 -6.05
CA ALA A 345 2.37 -28.65 -6.61
C ALA A 345 2.34 -28.64 -8.15
N ARG A 346 3.45 -29.06 -8.76
CA ARG A 346 3.64 -29.04 -10.21
C ARG A 346 4.49 -30.20 -10.70
N SER A 347 4.27 -30.61 -11.95
CA SER A 347 5.12 -31.57 -12.65
C SER A 347 5.82 -30.88 -13.84
N PRO A 348 7.17 -30.94 -13.95
CA PRO A 348 8.09 -31.41 -12.90
C PRO A 348 8.04 -30.47 -11.69
N ASN A 349 8.46 -30.96 -10.52
CA ASN A 349 8.44 -30.23 -9.25
C ASN A 349 9.31 -28.96 -9.29
N TYR A 350 9.10 -28.04 -8.35
CA TYR A 350 9.89 -26.82 -8.29
C TYR A 350 11.35 -27.07 -7.89
N ARG A 351 12.28 -26.35 -8.54
CA ARG A 351 13.71 -26.34 -8.18
C ARG A 351 14.18 -24.90 -7.99
N LEU A 352 14.98 -24.66 -6.97
CA LEU A 352 15.63 -23.36 -6.76
C LEU A 352 16.69 -23.12 -7.86
N PRO A 353 16.84 -21.87 -8.35
CA PRO A 353 17.74 -21.57 -9.47
C PRO A 353 19.23 -21.74 -9.13
N ASP A 354 19.59 -21.59 -7.85
CA ASP A 354 20.95 -21.70 -7.33
C ASP A 354 21.31 -23.10 -6.81
N ALA A 355 20.41 -24.08 -6.96
CA ALA A 355 20.62 -25.47 -6.51
C ALA A 355 21.76 -26.20 -7.26
N ASP A 356 22.12 -25.73 -8.46
CA ASP A 356 23.33 -26.14 -9.18
C ASP A 356 23.99 -24.91 -9.86
N PRO A 357 24.95 -24.24 -9.21
CA PRO A 357 25.63 -23.07 -9.75
C PRO A 357 26.43 -23.32 -11.04
N ALA A 358 26.70 -24.57 -11.42
CA ALA A 358 27.38 -24.88 -12.68
C ALA A 358 26.44 -24.75 -13.89
N GLU A 359 25.12 -24.74 -13.67
CA GLU A 359 24.11 -24.98 -14.72
C GLU A 359 22.87 -24.06 -14.65
N GLU A 360 22.78 -23.21 -13.63
CA GLU A 360 21.74 -22.19 -13.41
C GLU A 360 21.34 -21.39 -14.66
N TYR A 361 22.31 -21.04 -15.52
CA TYR A 361 22.11 -20.26 -16.76
C TYR A 361 21.20 -20.94 -17.80
N LYS A 362 20.73 -22.17 -17.52
CA LYS A 362 19.80 -22.95 -18.33
C LYS A 362 18.49 -23.31 -17.59
N TYR A 363 18.04 -22.56 -16.58
CA TYR A 363 16.91 -22.96 -15.70
C TYR A 363 15.69 -23.61 -16.39
N LEU A 364 15.29 -23.13 -17.58
CA LEU A 364 14.20 -23.75 -18.38
C LEU A 364 14.40 -25.25 -18.67
N LYS A 365 15.64 -25.78 -18.68
CA LYS A 365 15.90 -27.22 -18.86
C LYS A 365 15.26 -28.10 -17.77
N HIS A 366 14.86 -27.52 -16.64
CA HIS A 366 14.13 -28.22 -15.57
C HIS A 366 12.61 -28.22 -15.80
N TRP A 367 12.15 -27.87 -17.00
CA TRP A 367 10.76 -27.96 -17.48
C TRP A 367 10.71 -29.04 -18.57
N TYR A 368 9.52 -29.52 -18.93
CA TYR A 368 9.35 -30.39 -20.10
C TYR A 368 9.60 -29.63 -21.40
N LEU A 369 9.96 -30.37 -22.46
CA LEU A 369 10.26 -29.84 -23.79
C LEU A 369 9.23 -30.35 -24.80
N ALA A 370 8.51 -29.47 -25.48
CA ALA A 370 7.55 -29.86 -26.50
C ALA A 370 8.24 -30.25 -27.82
N ASP A 371 7.81 -31.37 -28.39
CA ASP A 371 8.24 -31.82 -29.72
C ASP A 371 7.61 -30.98 -30.84
N GLY A 372 6.38 -30.47 -30.63
CA GLY A 372 5.66 -29.70 -31.64
C GLY A 372 4.38 -29.04 -31.13
N GLY A 373 3.69 -28.34 -32.04
CA GLY A 373 2.34 -27.81 -31.81
C GLY A 373 1.30 -28.86 -32.18
N ASP A 374 0.78 -28.80 -33.40
CA ASP A 374 -0.29 -29.69 -33.89
C ASP A 374 0.17 -31.15 -34.08
N GLY A 375 1.48 -31.38 -34.20
CA GLY A 375 2.13 -32.69 -34.23
C GLY A 375 3.65 -32.57 -34.23
N VAL A 376 4.36 -33.69 -34.14
CA VAL A 376 5.84 -33.74 -34.26
C VAL A 376 6.25 -33.39 -35.71
N PRO A 377 7.23 -32.50 -35.93
CA PRO A 377 7.74 -32.20 -37.27
C PRO A 377 8.70 -33.28 -37.78
N ASP A 378 8.76 -33.47 -39.11
CA ASP A 378 9.73 -34.37 -39.77
C ASP A 378 11.16 -33.78 -39.85
N CYS A 379 11.45 -32.73 -39.07
CA CYS A 379 12.70 -31.98 -39.13
C CYS A 379 13.13 -31.42 -37.77
N THR A 380 14.41 -31.04 -37.67
CA THR A 380 14.99 -30.39 -36.49
C THR A 380 15.30 -28.91 -36.85
N PRO A 381 14.44 -27.94 -36.49
CA PRO A 381 14.68 -26.53 -36.82
C PRO A 381 15.85 -25.99 -35.98
N SER A 382 16.94 -25.55 -36.61
CA SER A 382 18.17 -25.17 -35.89
C SER A 382 18.94 -23.99 -36.51
N PRO A 383 19.83 -23.32 -35.76
CA PRO A 383 20.66 -22.23 -36.27
C PRO A 383 21.72 -22.73 -37.27
N GLY A 384 21.34 -22.80 -38.55
CA GLY A 384 22.21 -23.27 -39.65
C GLY A 384 21.49 -24.16 -40.66
N SER A 385 20.34 -24.74 -40.27
CA SER A 385 19.37 -25.36 -41.17
C SER A 385 18.25 -24.37 -41.52
N ASP A 386 17.17 -24.85 -42.13
CA ASP A 386 15.92 -24.09 -42.18
C ASP A 386 15.25 -24.08 -40.80
N LYS A 387 15.42 -22.97 -40.09
CA LYS A 387 14.81 -22.65 -38.78
C LYS A 387 13.27 -22.52 -38.79
N TYR A 388 12.62 -22.69 -39.94
CA TYR A 388 11.16 -22.69 -40.10
C TYR A 388 10.62 -23.98 -40.74
N CYS A 389 11.43 -25.04 -40.87
CA CYS A 389 10.98 -26.31 -41.45
C CYS A 389 9.82 -26.97 -40.68
N ASP A 390 9.56 -26.55 -39.44
CA ASP A 390 8.45 -27.00 -38.59
C ASP A 390 7.19 -26.12 -38.69
N GLU A 391 7.12 -25.14 -39.61
CA GLU A 391 6.01 -24.17 -39.72
C GLU A 391 4.65 -24.83 -39.99
N SER A 392 4.62 -25.99 -40.65
CA SER A 392 3.41 -26.82 -40.82
C SER A 392 2.85 -27.39 -39.52
N ASN A 393 3.62 -27.36 -38.44
CA ASN A 393 3.33 -27.99 -37.15
C ASN A 393 3.15 -26.96 -36.01
N TRP A 394 3.28 -25.65 -36.30
CA TRP A 394 3.05 -24.59 -35.32
C TRP A 394 1.57 -24.47 -34.99
N SER A 395 1.24 -24.33 -33.69
CA SER A 395 -0.14 -24.27 -33.22
C SER A 395 -0.38 -23.11 -32.27
N PHE A 396 -1.64 -22.67 -32.25
CA PHE A 396 -2.14 -21.68 -31.32
C PHE A 396 -2.70 -22.30 -30.04
N ASP A 397 -3.21 -23.53 -30.10
CA ASP A 397 -3.98 -24.14 -29.00
C ASP A 397 -3.62 -25.61 -28.70
N THR A 398 -2.74 -26.23 -29.50
CA THR A 398 -2.33 -27.63 -29.33
C THR A 398 -0.84 -27.72 -29.00
N LEU A 399 -0.48 -28.60 -28.07
CA LEU A 399 0.91 -28.97 -27.75
C LEU A 399 1.08 -30.48 -27.89
N THR A 400 2.15 -30.90 -28.56
CA THR A 400 2.53 -32.30 -28.75
C THR A 400 3.89 -32.58 -28.13
N ASP A 401 3.97 -33.64 -27.34
CA ASP A 401 5.19 -34.18 -26.74
C ASP A 401 5.07 -35.71 -26.61
N VAL A 402 6.02 -36.38 -27.25
CA VAL A 402 6.11 -37.85 -27.35
C VAL A 402 7.52 -38.37 -27.03
N GLY A 403 8.49 -37.49 -26.80
CA GLY A 403 9.92 -37.81 -26.67
C GLY A 403 10.66 -37.92 -28.00
N HIS A 404 10.43 -37.03 -28.96
CA HIS A 404 11.19 -36.97 -30.21
C HIS A 404 12.56 -36.30 -30.03
N PHE A 405 12.66 -35.21 -29.27
CA PHE A 405 13.94 -34.54 -29.03
C PHE A 405 14.80 -35.24 -27.96
N ASN A 406 15.69 -36.13 -28.41
CA ASN A 406 16.72 -36.78 -27.58
C ASN A 406 17.82 -35.82 -27.04
N GLU A 407 17.73 -34.51 -27.30
CA GLU A 407 18.60 -33.48 -26.68
C GLU A 407 18.17 -33.13 -25.24
N THR A 408 17.27 -33.93 -24.66
CA THR A 408 16.83 -34.02 -23.26
C THR A 408 17.92 -34.53 -22.30
N GLY A 409 19.19 -34.18 -22.55
CA GLY A 409 20.32 -34.57 -21.71
C GLY A 409 20.18 -34.09 -20.27
N ASP A 410 20.78 -34.82 -19.33
CA ASP A 410 20.65 -34.56 -17.89
C ASP A 410 20.89 -33.08 -17.54
N PRO A 411 20.01 -32.42 -16.77
CA PRO A 411 18.89 -32.95 -15.98
C PRO A 411 17.51 -32.53 -16.53
N GLN A 412 17.21 -32.74 -17.82
CA GLN A 412 15.83 -32.58 -18.30
C GLN A 412 14.89 -33.66 -17.72
N PRO A 413 13.60 -33.37 -17.47
CA PRO A 413 12.66 -34.36 -16.95
C PRO A 413 12.32 -35.44 -17.99
N ALA A 414 12.39 -36.72 -17.61
CA ALA A 414 12.17 -37.86 -18.52
C ALA A 414 10.69 -38.25 -18.76
N ALA A 415 9.73 -37.50 -18.23
CA ALA A 415 8.30 -37.76 -18.41
C ALA A 415 7.74 -36.90 -19.56
N THR A 416 6.79 -37.46 -20.31
CA THR A 416 6.10 -36.81 -21.42
C THR A 416 4.58 -36.77 -21.21
N LEU A 417 3.83 -36.05 -22.07
CA LEU A 417 2.36 -36.08 -22.11
C LEU A 417 1.80 -37.51 -22.18
N LYS A 418 2.51 -38.46 -22.82
CA LYS A 418 2.10 -39.88 -22.82
C LYS A 418 2.12 -40.51 -21.43
N THR A 419 3.03 -40.08 -20.56
CA THR A 419 3.25 -40.65 -19.22
C THR A 419 2.50 -39.91 -18.11
N LEU A 420 2.41 -38.57 -18.18
CA LEU A 420 1.73 -37.68 -17.22
C LEU A 420 0.30 -38.13 -16.89
N PRO A 421 -0.27 -37.80 -15.71
CA PRO A 421 -1.66 -38.13 -15.36
C PRO A 421 -2.68 -37.46 -16.31
N ASP A 422 -3.98 -37.66 -16.07
CA ASP A 422 -4.97 -36.82 -16.78
C ASP A 422 -4.75 -35.34 -16.42
N LEU A 423 -4.75 -34.51 -17.46
CA LEU A 423 -4.44 -33.09 -17.38
C LEU A 423 -5.70 -32.22 -17.58
N VAL A 424 -6.87 -32.77 -17.94
CA VAL A 424 -8.06 -31.93 -18.19
C VAL A 424 -8.42 -31.12 -16.94
N GLY A 425 -8.47 -29.78 -17.07
CA GLY A 425 -8.66 -28.84 -15.97
C GLY A 425 -7.42 -28.56 -15.12
N ALA A 426 -6.24 -29.07 -15.47
CA ALA A 426 -4.96 -28.63 -14.90
C ALA A 426 -4.54 -27.28 -15.50
N ASN A 427 -3.63 -26.56 -14.82
CA ASN A 427 -2.99 -25.37 -15.38
C ASN A 427 -1.71 -25.79 -16.09
N ILE A 428 -1.46 -25.30 -17.31
CA ILE A 428 -0.17 -25.44 -18.02
C ILE A 428 0.45 -24.07 -18.26
N THR A 429 1.72 -23.91 -17.90
CA THR A 429 2.53 -22.74 -18.25
C THR A 429 3.46 -23.11 -19.41
N ILE A 430 3.40 -22.36 -20.51
CA ILE A 430 4.19 -22.60 -21.74
C ILE A 430 5.09 -21.38 -22.01
N ASN A 431 6.37 -21.62 -22.28
CA ASN A 431 7.35 -20.66 -22.83
C ASN A 431 7.52 -20.90 -24.35
N ASP A 432 7.59 -19.85 -25.16
CA ASP A 432 7.51 -19.98 -26.61
C ASP A 432 8.78 -20.55 -27.27
N GLY A 433 8.68 -21.76 -27.83
CA GLY A 433 9.68 -22.33 -28.75
C GLY A 433 9.92 -21.46 -29.99
N ARG A 434 8.99 -20.52 -30.24
CA ARG A 434 9.25 -19.13 -30.64
C ARG A 434 10.68 -18.62 -30.45
N SER A 435 10.85 -17.88 -29.36
CA SER A 435 11.94 -16.96 -29.10
C SER A 435 12.50 -17.09 -27.68
N GLY A 436 11.84 -17.81 -26.77
CA GLY A 436 12.16 -17.84 -25.34
C GLY A 436 11.70 -16.60 -24.57
N PHE A 437 10.88 -15.74 -25.18
CA PHE A 437 10.51 -14.41 -24.68
C PHE A 437 9.13 -14.41 -24.01
N TRP A 438 8.16 -15.08 -24.62
CA TRP A 438 6.78 -15.10 -24.18
C TRP A 438 6.54 -16.32 -23.29
N THR A 439 5.81 -16.12 -22.20
CA THR A 439 5.43 -17.21 -21.30
C THR A 439 4.03 -16.93 -20.81
N LYS A 440 3.13 -17.90 -20.92
CA LYS A 440 1.72 -17.72 -20.59
C LYS A 440 1.14 -19.01 -20.00
N GLN A 441 0.22 -18.84 -19.05
CA GLN A 441 -0.54 -19.93 -18.45
C GLN A 441 -1.92 -20.09 -19.12
N PHE A 442 -2.39 -21.33 -19.20
CA PHE A 442 -3.71 -21.71 -19.70
C PHE A 442 -4.28 -22.88 -18.90
N THR A 443 -5.59 -23.07 -18.95
CA THR A 443 -6.23 -24.33 -18.52
C THR A 443 -6.10 -25.36 -19.64
N VAL A 444 -5.78 -26.61 -19.31
CA VAL A 444 -5.79 -27.72 -20.27
C VAL A 444 -7.23 -28.19 -20.51
N LYS A 445 -7.63 -28.23 -21.77
CA LYS A 445 -9.00 -28.48 -22.25
C LYS A 445 -9.25 -29.93 -22.66
N SER A 446 -8.25 -30.58 -23.26
CA SER A 446 -8.27 -32.01 -23.57
C SER A 446 -6.87 -32.60 -23.41
N HIS A 447 -6.79 -33.90 -23.11
CA HIS A 447 -5.54 -34.65 -23.06
C HIS A 447 -5.69 -36.01 -23.75
N ASN A 448 -5.07 -36.17 -24.93
CA ASN A 448 -4.92 -37.45 -25.59
C ASN A 448 -3.56 -38.07 -25.22
N LYS A 449 -3.55 -38.87 -24.16
CA LYS A 449 -2.37 -39.60 -23.69
C LYS A 449 -1.79 -40.60 -24.69
N ALA A 450 -2.58 -41.12 -25.63
CA ALA A 450 -2.07 -42.08 -26.62
C ALA A 450 -1.23 -41.38 -27.70
N GLU A 451 -1.67 -40.20 -28.14
CA GLU A 451 -0.93 -39.35 -29.07
C GLU A 451 0.20 -38.58 -28.38
N GLY A 452 0.08 -38.29 -27.08
CA GLY A 452 0.99 -37.37 -26.38
C GLY A 452 0.67 -35.92 -26.71
N LYS A 453 -0.62 -35.57 -26.64
CA LYS A 453 -1.15 -34.32 -27.20
C LYS A 453 -2.22 -33.72 -26.31
N ILE A 454 -2.14 -32.42 -26.06
CA ILE A 454 -3.15 -31.64 -25.33
C ILE A 454 -3.73 -30.53 -26.20
N THR A 455 -4.92 -30.04 -25.84
CA THR A 455 -5.38 -28.71 -26.23
C THR A 455 -5.53 -27.81 -25.01
N ILE A 456 -5.27 -26.52 -25.16
CA ILE A 456 -5.49 -25.48 -24.13
C ILE A 456 -6.84 -24.76 -24.35
N ASP A 457 -7.40 -24.21 -23.28
CA ASP A 457 -8.55 -23.31 -23.40
C ASP A 457 -8.10 -21.87 -23.67
N GLY A 458 -8.07 -21.52 -24.96
CA GLY A 458 -7.62 -20.23 -25.46
C GLY A 458 -6.65 -20.38 -26.62
N ARG A 459 -5.89 -19.33 -26.91
CA ARG A 459 -4.82 -19.34 -27.93
C ARG A 459 -3.56 -18.64 -27.42
N PHE A 460 -2.40 -19.18 -27.77
CA PHE A 460 -1.07 -18.63 -27.49
C PHE A 460 -0.51 -17.96 -28.75
N TYR A 461 -0.07 -16.71 -28.56
CA TYR A 461 0.46 -15.84 -29.59
C TYR A 461 1.84 -15.34 -29.14
N CYS A 462 2.89 -15.54 -29.94
CA CYS A 462 4.27 -15.14 -29.59
C CYS A 462 4.67 -13.75 -30.14
N ARG A 463 3.67 -12.88 -30.41
CA ARG A 463 3.82 -11.44 -30.69
C ARG A 463 2.45 -10.76 -30.84
N ASP A 464 1.65 -11.32 -31.75
CA ASP A 464 0.37 -10.82 -32.24
C ASP A 464 -0.44 -12.00 -32.80
N PRO A 465 -1.74 -11.83 -33.13
CA PRO A 465 -2.62 -12.95 -33.51
C PRO A 465 -2.21 -13.79 -34.74
N THR A 466 -1.21 -13.35 -35.52
CA THR A 466 -0.73 -14.08 -36.70
C THR A 466 0.37 -15.10 -36.40
N PHE A 467 1.05 -15.01 -35.25
CA PHE A 467 2.19 -15.87 -34.92
C PHE A 467 1.85 -16.88 -33.80
N PRO A 468 1.77 -18.19 -34.11
CA PRO A 468 1.47 -19.22 -33.11
C PRO A 468 2.59 -19.33 -32.06
N GLY A 469 2.21 -19.55 -30.79
CA GLY A 469 3.16 -19.64 -29.67
C GLY A 469 3.67 -21.06 -29.37
N ILE A 470 2.95 -22.10 -29.80
CA ILE A 470 3.28 -23.50 -29.49
C ILE A 470 3.90 -24.17 -30.73
N ARG A 471 5.09 -24.74 -30.57
CA ARG A 471 5.85 -25.44 -31.60
C ARG A 471 7.02 -26.22 -30.97
N ALA A 472 7.91 -26.77 -31.78
CA ALA A 472 9.14 -27.41 -31.33
C ALA A 472 9.93 -26.53 -30.33
N TYR A 473 10.51 -27.15 -29.31
CA TYR A 473 11.26 -26.54 -28.21
C TYR A 473 10.48 -25.58 -27.29
N ALA A 474 9.15 -25.57 -27.35
CA ALA A 474 8.36 -24.85 -26.34
C ALA A 474 8.49 -25.55 -24.97
N HIS A 475 9.03 -24.84 -23.98
CA HIS A 475 9.24 -25.42 -22.65
C HIS A 475 7.98 -25.26 -21.79
N TYR A 476 7.59 -26.27 -21.01
CA TYR A 476 6.36 -26.21 -20.22
C TYR A 476 6.41 -26.98 -18.88
N TYR A 477 5.52 -26.60 -17.97
CA TYR A 477 5.18 -27.40 -16.78
C TYR A 477 3.68 -27.37 -16.53
N VAL A 478 3.18 -28.38 -15.80
CA VAL A 478 1.76 -28.52 -15.43
C VAL A 478 1.59 -28.42 -13.92
N SER A 479 0.50 -27.84 -13.45
CA SER A 479 0.17 -27.63 -12.03
C SER A 479 -1.34 -27.69 -11.79
N ASN A 480 -1.77 -27.42 -10.55
CA ASN A 480 -3.18 -27.42 -10.15
C ASN A 480 -3.87 -28.80 -10.26
N LYS A 481 -3.22 -29.83 -9.70
CA LYS A 481 -3.82 -31.13 -9.40
C LYS A 481 -3.26 -31.64 -8.07
N LEU A 482 -4.09 -32.27 -7.25
CA LEU A 482 -3.65 -33.01 -6.05
C LEU A 482 -2.63 -34.10 -6.41
N SER A 483 -2.72 -34.70 -7.59
CA SER A 483 -1.78 -35.72 -8.09
C SER A 483 -0.40 -35.20 -8.50
N PHE A 484 -0.09 -33.91 -8.29
CA PHE A 484 1.26 -33.34 -8.38
C PHE A 484 1.83 -32.96 -7.02
N LEU A 485 1.08 -33.19 -5.93
CA LEU A 485 1.54 -32.97 -4.57
C LEU A 485 2.27 -34.25 -4.12
N ASP A 486 3.46 -34.46 -4.68
CA ASP A 486 4.21 -35.72 -4.58
C ASP A 486 5.56 -35.62 -3.85
N SER A 487 5.95 -34.43 -3.37
CA SER A 487 7.19 -34.23 -2.60
C SER A 487 7.06 -33.30 -1.37
N PRO A 488 7.92 -33.46 -0.34
CA PRO A 488 7.98 -32.55 0.80
C PRO A 488 8.37 -31.13 0.40
N GLY A 489 7.65 -30.13 0.92
CA GLY A 489 7.83 -28.73 0.50
C GLY A 489 6.91 -28.31 -0.64
N GLU A 490 5.83 -29.06 -0.91
CA GLU A 490 4.79 -28.66 -1.85
C GLU A 490 3.42 -28.46 -1.18
N TYR A 491 2.54 -27.71 -1.84
CA TYR A 491 1.14 -27.51 -1.44
C TYR A 491 0.20 -27.48 -2.66
N TRP A 492 -1.08 -27.76 -2.43
CA TRP A 492 -2.15 -27.57 -3.41
C TRP A 492 -3.39 -27.00 -2.71
N PHE A 493 -4.19 -26.20 -3.42
CA PHE A 493 -5.39 -25.58 -2.87
C PHE A 493 -6.60 -25.95 -3.72
N ASP A 494 -7.64 -26.49 -3.08
CA ASP A 494 -8.93 -26.75 -3.71
C ASP A 494 -9.85 -25.55 -3.53
N GLU A 495 -9.90 -24.70 -4.55
CA GLU A 495 -10.78 -23.52 -4.62
C GLU A 495 -12.28 -23.88 -4.52
N THR A 496 -12.67 -25.13 -4.80
CA THR A 496 -14.07 -25.59 -4.70
C THR A 496 -14.49 -25.85 -3.25
N SER A 497 -13.56 -26.31 -2.40
CA SER A 497 -13.85 -26.69 -1.01
C SER A 497 -13.15 -25.82 0.04
N ASN A 498 -12.30 -24.87 -0.39
CA ASN A 498 -11.42 -24.06 0.46
C ASN A 498 -10.49 -24.92 1.35
N LEU A 499 -10.01 -26.04 0.82
CA LEU A 499 -9.07 -26.94 1.47
C LEU A 499 -7.65 -26.69 0.97
N LEU A 500 -6.76 -26.27 1.87
CA LEU A 500 -5.33 -26.20 1.63
C LEU A 500 -4.70 -27.55 2.03
N TYR A 501 -4.08 -28.22 1.06
CA TYR A 501 -3.29 -29.43 1.23
C TYR A 501 -1.80 -29.06 1.25
N VAL A 502 -1.04 -29.59 2.22
CA VAL A 502 0.39 -29.32 2.38
C VAL A 502 1.11 -30.64 2.65
N TRP A 503 2.13 -30.95 1.85
CA TRP A 503 3.08 -32.00 2.19
C TRP A 503 4.17 -31.41 3.09
N LYS A 504 3.89 -31.47 4.39
CA LYS A 504 4.69 -30.84 5.44
C LYS A 504 6.10 -31.44 5.47
N SER A 505 7.13 -30.59 5.55
CA SER A 505 8.50 -31.03 5.84
C SER A 505 8.56 -31.75 7.20
N ASP A 506 9.27 -32.87 7.27
CA ASP A 506 9.49 -33.64 8.50
C ASP A 506 10.00 -32.75 9.66
N ASP A 507 10.92 -31.82 9.38
CA ASP A 507 11.59 -30.94 10.35
C ASP A 507 10.87 -29.59 10.64
N ALA A 508 9.70 -29.36 10.05
CA ALA A 508 8.88 -28.18 10.32
C ALA A 508 7.90 -28.42 11.47
N GLU A 509 7.51 -27.35 12.15
CA GLU A 509 6.33 -27.32 13.03
C GLU A 509 5.23 -26.43 12.44
N TRP A 510 3.97 -26.67 12.81
CA TRP A 510 2.86 -25.80 12.34
C TRP A 510 2.98 -24.37 12.90
N SER A 511 3.73 -24.17 13.99
CA SER A 511 4.13 -22.87 14.52
C SER A 511 5.05 -22.07 13.60
N ASP A 512 5.74 -22.77 12.72
CA ASP A 512 6.86 -22.23 11.94
C ASP A 512 6.44 -21.96 10.48
N ILE A 513 5.25 -22.41 10.06
CA ILE A 513 4.75 -22.23 8.69
C ILE A 513 3.82 -21.01 8.65
N GLU A 514 4.19 -20.01 7.86
CA GLU A 514 3.40 -18.81 7.57
C GLU A 514 2.58 -19.00 6.28
N ILE A 515 1.35 -18.48 6.25
CA ILE A 515 0.40 -18.56 5.11
C ILE A 515 -0.14 -17.16 4.81
N SER A 516 0.07 -16.68 3.58
CA SER A 516 -0.42 -15.37 3.12
C SER A 516 -1.94 -15.33 2.87
N THR A 517 -2.58 -14.21 3.22
CA THR A 517 -3.99 -13.91 2.90
C THR A 517 -4.18 -13.41 1.46
N ASP A 518 -5.40 -13.51 0.93
CA ASP A 518 -5.86 -12.76 -0.25
C ASP A 518 -6.90 -11.66 0.05
N ALA A 519 -7.14 -11.37 1.33
CA ALA A 519 -8.06 -10.31 1.73
C ALA A 519 -7.62 -8.95 1.16
N THR A 520 -8.48 -8.32 0.37
CA THR A 520 -8.15 -7.12 -0.42
C THR A 520 -7.73 -5.90 0.42
N ASP A 521 -8.11 -5.85 1.69
CA ASP A 521 -7.70 -4.80 2.63
C ASP A 521 -6.39 -5.11 3.38
N GLN A 522 -5.83 -6.32 3.19
CA GLN A 522 -4.60 -6.82 3.81
C GLN A 522 -3.53 -7.26 2.80
N GLU A 523 -3.87 -7.47 1.51
CA GLU A 523 -2.93 -7.77 0.42
C GLU A 523 -1.80 -6.72 0.23
N ILE A 524 -1.98 -5.51 0.77
CA ILE A 524 -1.06 -4.36 0.62
C ILE A 524 -0.43 -4.03 1.98
N GLY A 525 0.88 -4.20 2.13
CA GLY A 525 1.58 -3.96 3.39
C GLY A 525 1.60 -2.48 3.81
N LEU A 526 1.98 -1.59 2.90
CA LEU A 526 2.09 -0.15 3.09
C LEU A 526 1.36 0.60 1.95
N ASP A 527 0.21 1.21 2.26
CA ASP A 527 -0.45 2.12 1.32
C ASP A 527 0.05 3.56 1.51
N MET A 528 0.79 4.05 0.51
CA MET A 528 1.51 5.31 0.56
C MET A 528 0.79 6.46 -0.16
N VAL A 529 -0.50 6.31 -0.51
CA VAL A 529 -1.31 7.36 -1.17
C VAL A 529 -1.23 8.68 -0.38
N GLY A 530 -0.64 9.71 -0.97
CA GLY A 530 -0.48 11.04 -0.35
C GLY A 530 0.36 11.06 0.92
N LYS A 531 1.14 10.01 1.20
CA LYS A 531 1.99 9.93 2.38
C LYS A 531 3.36 10.47 2.04
N SER A 532 3.71 11.61 2.62
CA SER A 532 4.98 12.31 2.40
C SER A 532 5.79 12.37 3.69
N TYR A 533 7.11 12.53 3.57
CA TYR A 533 8.07 12.61 4.69
C TYR A 533 7.91 11.43 5.67
N ILE A 534 7.75 10.21 5.14
CA ILE A 534 7.76 8.98 5.93
C ILE A 534 9.13 8.30 5.80
N GLU A 535 9.71 7.88 6.91
CA GLU A 535 11.01 7.22 6.96
C GLU A 535 10.87 5.83 7.60
N TRP A 536 11.32 4.79 6.91
CA TRP A 536 11.32 3.41 7.39
C TRP A 536 12.77 2.93 7.57
N GLU A 537 13.11 2.46 8.77
CA GLU A 537 14.47 2.02 9.09
C GLU A 537 14.52 0.67 9.81
N GLY A 538 15.31 -0.25 9.29
CA GLY A 538 15.65 -1.49 9.99
C GLY A 538 14.49 -2.46 10.20
N LEU A 539 13.64 -2.66 9.19
CA LEU A 539 12.45 -3.52 9.23
C LEU A 539 12.46 -4.57 8.12
N THR A 540 11.98 -5.80 8.40
CA THR A 540 11.58 -6.77 7.37
C THR A 540 10.09 -6.66 7.08
N PHE A 541 9.69 -6.71 5.81
CA PHE A 541 8.29 -6.72 5.36
C PHE A 541 8.04 -7.96 4.49
N SER A 542 7.04 -8.79 4.85
CA SER A 542 6.85 -10.09 4.20
C SER A 542 5.42 -10.61 4.11
N PHE A 543 5.20 -11.57 3.20
CA PHE A 543 3.95 -12.32 3.00
C PHE A 543 2.73 -11.46 2.59
N PHE A 544 2.99 -10.27 2.06
CA PHE A 544 1.99 -9.41 1.38
C PHE A 544 1.97 -9.71 -0.12
N TYR A 545 0.86 -9.42 -0.81
CA TYR A 545 0.84 -9.44 -2.28
C TYR A 545 1.61 -8.24 -2.85
N GLN A 546 1.53 -7.07 -2.22
CA GLN A 546 2.30 -5.87 -2.57
C GLN A 546 2.83 -5.23 -1.28
N ILE A 547 4.16 -5.11 -1.09
CA ILE A 547 4.67 -4.51 0.16
C ILE A 547 4.46 -2.99 0.15
N VAL A 548 4.84 -2.26 -0.90
CA VAL A 548 4.66 -0.80 -0.99
C VAL A 548 3.83 -0.42 -2.22
N ARG A 549 2.81 0.42 -2.03
CA ARG A 549 1.88 0.83 -3.09
C ARG A 549 1.66 2.34 -3.16
N GLU A 550 1.80 2.90 -4.36
CA GLU A 550 1.07 4.11 -4.78
C GLU A 550 0.28 3.78 -6.06
N PRO A 551 -1.06 3.87 -6.07
CA PRO A 551 -1.91 3.48 -7.19
C PRO A 551 -2.05 4.58 -8.25
N PHE A 552 -2.32 4.13 -9.48
CA PHE A 552 -2.46 4.98 -10.67
C PHE A 552 -3.65 5.96 -10.58
N THR A 553 -3.41 7.13 -10.00
CA THR A 553 -4.39 8.21 -9.86
C THR A 553 -3.75 9.59 -10.09
N ILE A 554 -4.56 10.63 -10.25
CA ILE A 554 -4.13 12.05 -10.24
C ILE A 554 -4.05 12.63 -8.82
N ALA A 555 -4.81 12.06 -7.88
CA ALA A 555 -4.90 12.56 -6.52
C ALA A 555 -3.58 12.39 -5.76
N ASN A 556 -3.42 13.15 -4.66
CA ASN A 556 -2.56 12.80 -3.53
C ASN A 556 -1.14 12.28 -3.89
N PRO A 557 -0.27 13.11 -4.51
CA PRO A 557 1.14 12.78 -4.70
C PRO A 557 1.86 12.59 -3.36
N SER A 558 2.91 11.77 -3.35
CA SER A 558 3.81 11.58 -2.21
C SER A 558 5.18 12.18 -2.45
N GLU A 559 5.83 12.69 -1.41
CA GLU A 559 7.21 13.18 -1.53
C GLU A 559 8.09 12.94 -0.30
N HIS A 560 9.41 12.89 -0.51
CA HIS A 560 10.41 12.78 0.57
C HIS A 560 10.30 11.54 1.46
N ASN A 561 9.84 10.41 0.90
CA ASN A 561 9.81 9.13 1.62
C ASN A 561 11.16 8.41 1.54
N THR A 562 11.57 7.74 2.63
CA THR A 562 12.82 6.98 2.67
C THR A 562 12.64 5.58 3.24
N PHE A 563 13.43 4.64 2.70
CA PHE A 563 13.54 3.27 3.20
C PHE A 563 15.04 2.96 3.33
N ASN A 564 15.52 2.77 4.56
CA ASN A 564 16.92 2.52 4.87
C ASN A 564 17.11 1.19 5.61
N ASN A 565 18.00 0.33 5.09
CA ASN A 565 18.36 -0.93 5.74
C ASN A 565 17.15 -1.87 6.01
N CYS A 566 16.10 -1.77 5.20
CA CYS A 566 14.93 -2.64 5.27
C CYS A 566 15.07 -3.86 4.35
N ARG A 567 14.29 -4.91 4.62
CA ARG A 567 14.14 -6.08 3.74
C ARG A 567 12.72 -6.16 3.22
N PHE A 568 12.58 -6.38 1.93
CA PHE A 568 11.34 -6.65 1.21
C PHE A 568 11.39 -8.10 0.73
N HIS A 569 10.66 -9.00 1.36
CA HIS A 569 10.92 -10.44 1.19
C HIS A 569 9.66 -11.29 1.13
N SER A 570 9.60 -12.28 0.25
CA SER A 570 8.43 -13.16 0.08
C SER A 570 7.14 -12.36 -0.13
N SER A 571 7.09 -11.62 -1.24
CA SER A 571 5.90 -10.93 -1.73
C SER A 571 5.78 -11.08 -3.25
N ALA A 572 4.61 -10.87 -3.83
CA ALA A 572 4.51 -10.88 -5.30
C ALA A 572 5.18 -9.63 -5.88
N PHE A 573 4.84 -8.44 -5.37
CA PHE A 573 5.56 -7.19 -5.65
C PHE A 573 6.25 -6.66 -4.40
N GLY A 574 7.50 -6.19 -4.56
CA GLY A 574 8.17 -5.40 -3.53
C GLY A 574 7.57 -3.99 -3.48
N ILE A 575 7.81 -3.20 -4.53
CA ILE A 575 7.35 -1.81 -4.64
C ILE A 575 6.60 -1.59 -5.94
N LYS A 576 5.44 -0.92 -5.85
CA LYS A 576 4.52 -0.66 -6.95
C LYS A 576 4.10 0.82 -6.94
N LEU A 577 4.83 1.67 -7.66
CA LEU A 577 4.54 3.12 -7.75
C LEU A 577 3.97 3.49 -9.11
N GLN A 578 2.72 3.96 -9.14
CA GLN A 578 2.06 4.43 -10.35
C GLN A 578 1.44 5.80 -10.14
N ARG A 579 1.48 6.65 -11.18
CA ARG A 579 0.86 7.97 -11.12
C ARG A 579 0.38 8.47 -12.47
N LYS A 580 -0.86 8.96 -12.52
CA LYS A 580 -1.39 9.70 -13.67
C LYS A 580 -0.92 11.14 -13.62
N LEU A 581 -0.53 11.68 -14.78
CA LEU A 581 -0.23 13.10 -14.90
C LEU A 581 -1.52 13.92 -14.76
N ASP A 582 -1.52 14.92 -13.87
CA ASP A 582 -2.55 15.94 -13.80
C ASP A 582 -2.09 17.15 -14.64
N SER A 583 -2.60 17.25 -15.87
CA SER A 583 -2.27 18.36 -16.77
C SER A 583 -2.86 19.71 -16.34
N SER A 584 -3.77 19.74 -15.36
CA SER A 584 -4.28 20.98 -14.77
C SER A 584 -3.42 21.49 -13.60
N GLN A 585 -2.68 20.58 -12.95
CA GLN A 585 -1.80 20.88 -11.82
C GLN A 585 -0.45 20.16 -11.97
N PRO A 586 0.30 20.42 -13.07
CA PRO A 586 1.49 19.65 -13.46
C PRO A 586 2.49 19.43 -12.32
N TRP A 587 2.67 20.42 -11.44
CA TRP A 587 3.57 20.39 -10.28
C TRP A 587 3.26 19.28 -9.23
N LYS A 588 2.10 18.61 -9.28
CA LYS A 588 1.73 17.49 -8.38
C LYS A 588 2.40 16.16 -8.76
N LYS A 589 3.72 16.12 -8.59
CA LYS A 589 4.61 14.99 -8.96
C LYS A 589 4.96 14.18 -7.71
N THR A 590 5.01 12.84 -7.85
CA THR A 590 5.50 11.95 -6.79
C THR A 590 7.03 11.86 -6.87
N ARG A 591 7.74 12.22 -5.79
CA ARG A 591 9.15 12.63 -5.90
C ARG A 591 10.01 12.52 -4.64
N HIS A 592 11.33 12.53 -4.81
CA HIS A 592 12.32 12.49 -3.71
C HIS A 592 12.19 11.23 -2.83
N TRP A 593 11.87 10.09 -3.45
CA TRP A 593 11.89 8.80 -2.78
C TRP A 593 13.31 8.22 -2.77
N SER A 594 13.76 7.73 -1.61
CA SER A 594 15.11 7.20 -1.40
C SER A 594 15.10 5.77 -0.85
N PHE A 595 15.91 4.91 -1.47
CA PHE A 595 16.07 3.50 -1.13
C PHE A 595 17.57 3.21 -0.93
N THR A 596 17.99 3.08 0.33
CA THR A 596 19.39 2.88 0.70
C THR A 596 19.60 1.59 1.51
N LYS A 597 20.59 0.79 1.14
CA LYS A 597 21.02 -0.41 1.91
C LYS A 597 19.95 -1.50 2.09
N ASN A 598 18.90 -1.51 1.28
CA ASN A 598 17.81 -2.47 1.39
C ASN A 598 18.10 -3.79 0.67
N GLU A 599 17.33 -4.82 0.99
CA GLU A 599 17.35 -6.13 0.35
C GLU A 599 15.96 -6.44 -0.23
N TRP A 600 15.89 -6.84 -1.50
CA TRP A 600 14.71 -7.47 -2.10
C TRP A 600 15.02 -8.94 -2.39
N SER A 601 14.27 -9.86 -1.79
CA SER A 601 14.56 -11.29 -1.89
C SER A 601 13.33 -12.19 -1.97
N SER A 602 13.37 -13.22 -2.81
CA SER A 602 12.25 -14.16 -3.03
C SER A 602 10.95 -13.45 -3.43
N ILE A 603 10.99 -12.67 -4.51
CA ILE A 603 9.85 -11.88 -5.02
C ILE A 603 9.28 -12.54 -6.28
N ASP A 604 8.00 -12.86 -6.29
CA ASP A 604 7.43 -13.70 -7.36
C ASP A 604 7.24 -12.94 -8.69
N GLU A 605 6.91 -11.64 -8.68
CA GLU A 605 6.76 -10.79 -9.87
C GLU A 605 7.96 -9.84 -10.09
N GLU A 606 7.94 -8.68 -9.43
CA GLU A 606 8.81 -7.52 -9.70
C GLU A 606 9.15 -6.83 -8.37
N ALA A 607 10.45 -6.71 -8.05
CA ALA A 607 10.89 -6.11 -6.79
C ALA A 607 10.65 -4.60 -6.74
N VAL A 608 10.88 -3.91 -7.85
CA VAL A 608 10.53 -2.49 -8.03
C VAL A 608 9.85 -2.30 -9.38
N TRP A 609 8.57 -1.92 -9.38
CA TRP A 609 7.81 -1.57 -10.58
C TRP A 609 7.25 -0.15 -10.49
N ILE A 610 7.68 0.70 -11.42
CA ILE A 610 7.36 2.13 -11.45
C ILE A 610 6.81 2.49 -12.83
N LYS A 611 5.62 3.13 -12.89
CA LYS A 611 4.94 3.43 -14.16
C LYS A 611 4.18 4.77 -14.14
N ALA A 612 4.63 5.71 -14.97
CA ALA A 612 3.98 7.01 -15.22
C ALA A 612 3.42 7.09 -16.67
N PRO A 613 2.29 6.42 -16.98
CA PRO A 613 1.94 6.04 -18.35
C PRO A 613 1.28 7.14 -19.21
N ASP A 614 0.94 8.31 -18.66
CA ASP A 614 0.38 9.44 -19.42
C ASP A 614 1.44 10.43 -19.92
N GLY A 615 2.71 10.00 -19.93
CA GLY A 615 3.83 10.78 -20.44
C GLY A 615 4.33 11.86 -19.48
N ARG A 616 4.90 12.90 -20.08
CA ARG A 616 5.54 14.04 -19.44
C ARG A 616 4.64 15.27 -19.45
N ASP A 617 4.85 16.12 -18.46
CA ASP A 617 4.45 17.52 -18.42
C ASP A 617 4.79 18.22 -19.77
N PRO A 618 3.82 18.80 -20.49
CA PRO A 618 4.05 19.30 -21.85
C PRO A 618 4.89 20.58 -21.89
N ASP A 619 4.94 21.34 -20.78
CA ASP A 619 5.59 22.66 -20.74
C ASP A 619 7.06 22.57 -20.30
N ASN A 620 7.38 21.64 -19.39
CA ASN A 620 8.75 21.45 -18.87
C ASN A 620 9.33 20.05 -19.06
N GLY A 621 8.56 19.06 -19.49
CA GLY A 621 9.07 17.73 -19.83
C GLY A 621 9.32 16.77 -18.69
N GLU A 622 9.02 17.15 -17.45
CA GLU A 622 9.21 16.27 -16.30
C GLU A 622 8.08 15.23 -16.20
N SER A 623 8.39 14.06 -15.63
CA SER A 623 7.39 13.01 -15.39
C SER A 623 6.55 13.26 -14.13
N SER A 624 5.37 12.64 -14.07
CA SER A 624 4.56 12.56 -12.85
C SER A 624 5.26 11.80 -11.71
N ILE A 625 6.24 10.93 -12.02
CA ILE A 625 7.14 10.30 -11.03
C ILE A 625 8.59 10.67 -11.35
N ARG A 626 9.31 11.27 -10.40
CA ARG A 626 10.70 11.74 -10.63
C ARG A 626 11.56 11.78 -9.37
N ASN A 627 12.85 12.06 -9.52
CA ASN A 627 13.77 12.27 -8.40
C ASN A 627 13.81 11.03 -7.47
N LEU A 628 14.18 9.87 -8.03
CA LEU A 628 14.24 8.60 -7.31
C LEU A 628 15.69 8.19 -7.08
N TYR A 629 16.01 7.69 -5.89
CA TYR A 629 17.38 7.33 -5.51
C TYR A 629 17.47 5.90 -4.99
N PHE A 630 18.31 5.07 -5.63
CA PHE A 630 18.57 3.68 -5.27
C PHE A 630 20.09 3.48 -5.10
N PHE A 631 20.55 3.33 -3.86
CA PHE A 631 21.97 3.22 -3.52
C PHE A 631 22.27 2.01 -2.62
N ASN A 632 23.24 1.19 -3.04
CA ASN A 632 23.78 0.07 -2.25
C ASN A 632 22.70 -0.93 -1.80
N ASN A 633 21.70 -1.21 -2.64
CA ASN A 633 20.69 -2.23 -2.37
C ASN A 633 21.06 -3.58 -3.01
N SER A 634 20.49 -4.67 -2.51
CA SER A 634 20.57 -6.01 -3.12
C SER A 634 19.21 -6.48 -3.64
N PHE A 635 19.20 -7.18 -4.77
CA PHE A 635 18.03 -7.78 -5.40
C PHE A 635 18.36 -9.22 -5.82
N HIS A 636 17.71 -10.23 -5.24
CA HIS A 636 17.94 -11.63 -5.61
C HIS A 636 16.72 -12.55 -5.55
N HIS A 637 16.70 -13.60 -6.37
CA HIS A 637 15.60 -14.56 -6.47
C HIS A 637 14.27 -13.88 -6.87
N ILE A 638 14.27 -13.22 -8.04
CA ILE A 638 13.13 -12.42 -8.52
C ILE A 638 12.51 -13.00 -9.79
N GLY A 639 11.19 -13.15 -9.83
CA GLY A 639 10.40 -13.43 -11.03
C GLY A 639 10.15 -14.90 -11.38
N PHE A 640 10.57 -15.87 -10.54
CA PHE A 640 10.52 -17.30 -10.88
C PHE A 640 9.15 -17.96 -10.77
N ALA A 641 8.24 -17.33 -10.03
CA ALA A 641 6.84 -17.74 -9.91
C ALA A 641 5.89 -16.70 -10.54
N TYR A 642 6.39 -15.89 -11.48
CA TYR A 642 5.66 -14.84 -12.17
C TYR A 642 4.36 -15.37 -12.78
N GLU A 643 3.25 -14.78 -12.35
CA GLU A 643 1.94 -15.04 -12.92
C GLU A 643 1.79 -14.14 -14.15
N CYS A 644 1.51 -14.72 -15.32
CA CYS A 644 1.19 -13.93 -16.50
C CYS A 644 -0.34 -13.79 -16.62
N PRO A 645 -0.99 -12.80 -15.98
CA PRO A 645 -2.42 -12.60 -16.17
C PRO A 645 -2.70 -12.32 -17.64
N TYR A 646 -3.86 -12.77 -18.10
CA TYR A 646 -4.30 -12.72 -19.50
C TYR A 646 -4.38 -11.28 -20.10
N ALA A 647 -4.21 -10.24 -19.28
CA ALA A 647 -4.49 -8.85 -19.60
C ALA A 647 -3.24 -7.97 -19.82
N VAL A 648 -3.06 -7.57 -21.09
CA VAL A 648 -2.35 -6.34 -21.56
C VAL A 648 -0.84 -6.21 -21.24
N ALA A 649 -0.02 -6.52 -22.25
CA ALA A 649 1.30 -5.89 -22.50
C ALA A 649 2.36 -5.94 -21.36
N LYS A 650 2.32 -6.93 -20.48
CA LYS A 650 3.54 -7.40 -19.78
C LYS A 650 4.28 -8.39 -20.68
N HIS A 651 5.61 -8.27 -20.74
CA HIS A 651 6.45 -9.12 -21.60
C HIS A 651 7.24 -10.17 -20.78
N ALA A 652 7.74 -9.77 -19.60
CA ALA A 652 8.40 -10.63 -18.62
C ALA A 652 8.37 -9.94 -17.24
N PRO A 653 8.64 -10.68 -16.14
CA PRO A 653 9.06 -10.07 -14.89
C PRO A 653 10.42 -9.35 -15.04
N ALA A 654 10.72 -8.46 -14.10
CA ALA A 654 12.02 -7.83 -13.96
C ALA A 654 12.30 -7.51 -12.49
N ALA A 655 13.58 -7.53 -12.07
CA ALA A 655 13.92 -7.12 -10.70
C ALA A 655 13.61 -5.63 -10.49
N VAL A 656 14.08 -4.76 -11.41
CA VAL A 656 13.78 -3.33 -11.39
C VAL A 656 13.21 -2.88 -12.74
N HIS A 657 12.03 -2.28 -12.73
CA HIS A 657 11.29 -1.86 -13.92
C HIS A 657 10.78 -0.42 -13.75
N ILE A 658 11.35 0.50 -14.54
CA ILE A 658 11.12 1.93 -14.42
C ILE A 658 10.64 2.47 -15.76
N CYS A 659 9.31 2.57 -15.90
CA CYS A 659 8.62 3.13 -17.05
C CYS A 659 8.28 4.62 -16.83
N TYR A 660 8.86 5.48 -17.67
CA TYR A 660 8.57 6.91 -17.80
C TYR A 660 8.95 7.80 -16.61
N ALA A 661 9.69 7.32 -15.61
CA ALA A 661 10.22 8.16 -14.54
C ALA A 661 11.52 8.89 -14.93
N THR A 662 11.77 10.07 -14.36
CA THR A 662 12.88 10.98 -14.74
C THR A 662 13.74 11.41 -13.54
N ASN A 663 15.01 11.73 -13.75
CA ASN A 663 15.98 11.97 -12.68
C ASN A 663 16.03 10.81 -11.66
N VAL A 664 16.32 9.61 -12.16
CA VAL A 664 16.47 8.39 -11.37
C VAL A 664 17.94 8.04 -11.25
N THR A 665 18.46 7.97 -10.03
CA THR A 665 19.82 7.51 -9.75
C THR A 665 19.78 6.07 -9.23
N PHE A 666 20.44 5.15 -9.93
CA PHE A 666 20.54 3.73 -9.57
C PHE A 666 22.02 3.33 -9.59
N ILE A 667 22.66 3.34 -8.41
CA ILE A 667 24.12 3.17 -8.28
C ILE A 667 24.53 2.24 -7.13
N TYR A 668 25.63 1.51 -7.32
CA TYR A 668 26.19 0.55 -6.34
C TYR A 668 25.23 -0.58 -5.90
N ASN A 669 24.15 -0.83 -6.63
CA ASN A 669 23.23 -1.93 -6.32
C ASN A 669 23.77 -3.25 -6.87
N THR A 670 23.42 -4.37 -6.23
CA THR A 670 23.66 -5.72 -6.76
C THR A 670 22.34 -6.33 -7.21
N ILE A 671 22.31 -6.87 -8.44
CA ILE A 671 21.18 -7.65 -8.96
C ILE A 671 21.73 -9.01 -9.41
N GLU A 672 21.21 -10.09 -8.84
CA GLU A 672 21.56 -11.46 -9.22
C GLU A 672 20.33 -12.38 -9.16
N ILE A 673 20.40 -13.56 -9.78
CA ILE A 673 19.38 -14.61 -9.67
C ILE A 673 17.99 -14.05 -10.04
N VAL A 674 17.82 -13.69 -11.31
CA VAL A 674 16.59 -13.09 -11.84
C VAL A 674 16.08 -13.92 -13.01
N ALA A 675 14.81 -14.31 -12.94
CA ALA A 675 14.15 -15.11 -13.97
C ALA A 675 13.99 -14.32 -15.29
N GLY A 676 13.55 -13.07 -15.18
CA GLY A 676 13.47 -12.11 -16.29
C GLY A 676 14.59 -11.05 -16.23
N TYR A 677 14.27 -9.83 -16.65
CA TYR A 677 15.26 -8.76 -16.80
C TYR A 677 15.79 -8.24 -15.46
N ALA A 678 17.10 -7.99 -15.36
CA ALA A 678 17.67 -7.34 -14.17
C ALA A 678 17.15 -5.90 -14.01
N LEU A 679 17.24 -5.08 -15.05
CA LEU A 679 16.86 -3.66 -15.04
C LEU A 679 16.23 -3.25 -16.38
N ILE A 680 14.99 -2.74 -16.33
CA ILE A 680 14.31 -2.08 -17.45
C ILE A 680 14.18 -0.59 -17.12
N ILE A 681 14.67 0.28 -18.01
CA ILE A 681 14.35 1.72 -18.00
C ILE A 681 13.78 2.10 -19.36
N ARG A 682 12.50 2.46 -19.42
CA ARG A 682 11.80 2.87 -20.66
C ARG A 682 11.39 4.33 -20.59
N TYR A 683 11.83 5.12 -21.56
CA TYR A 683 11.57 6.57 -21.62
C TYR A 683 10.45 7.00 -22.59
N GLY A 684 10.02 6.12 -23.50
CA GLY A 684 9.04 6.40 -24.54
C GLY A 684 8.32 5.13 -25.01
N LEU A 685 7.16 5.31 -25.65
CA LEU A 685 6.55 4.26 -26.48
C LEU A 685 7.40 4.10 -27.76
N HIS A 686 7.35 2.93 -28.41
CA HIS A 686 8.23 2.62 -29.53
C HIS A 686 7.70 3.19 -30.86
N GLY A 687 8.58 3.74 -31.69
CA GLY A 687 8.24 4.16 -33.06
C GLY A 687 7.21 5.28 -33.10
N ASN A 688 6.15 5.10 -33.91
CA ASN A 688 5.12 6.12 -34.16
C ASN A 688 4.32 6.52 -32.91
N ASP A 689 4.32 5.67 -31.87
CA ASP A 689 3.63 5.94 -30.60
C ASP A 689 4.43 6.89 -29.69
N ALA A 690 5.69 7.20 -30.02
CA ALA A 690 6.53 8.09 -29.23
C ALA A 690 5.93 9.51 -29.20
N ILE A 691 5.53 9.97 -28.01
CA ILE A 691 5.00 11.32 -27.84
C ILE A 691 6.13 12.33 -28.11
N VAL A 692 6.11 12.94 -29.29
CA VAL A 692 7.04 14.01 -29.67
C VAL A 692 6.58 15.30 -29.02
N TYR A 693 7.42 15.85 -28.14
CA TYR A 693 7.21 17.14 -27.49
C TYR A 693 8.11 18.20 -28.16
N PRO A 694 7.63 18.96 -29.16
CA PRO A 694 8.48 19.77 -30.04
C PRO A 694 9.20 20.93 -29.35
N ASN A 695 8.76 21.32 -28.15
CA ASN A 695 9.25 22.50 -27.42
C ASN A 695 10.24 22.16 -26.28
N ILE A 696 10.47 20.88 -25.97
CA ILE A 696 11.31 20.46 -24.83
C ILE A 696 12.80 20.49 -25.21
N LYS A 697 13.61 21.18 -24.39
CA LYS A 697 15.08 21.11 -24.48
C LYS A 697 15.59 19.74 -24.02
N ALA A 698 16.60 19.20 -24.67
CA ALA A 698 17.17 17.89 -24.31
C ALA A 698 17.54 17.75 -22.82
N SER A 699 18.08 18.81 -22.21
CA SER A 699 18.42 18.86 -20.77
C SER A 699 17.23 18.80 -19.82
N ALA A 700 16.01 19.04 -20.31
CA ALA A 700 14.78 18.94 -19.53
C ALA A 700 14.17 17.52 -19.55
N HIS A 701 14.80 16.55 -20.23
CA HIS A 701 14.38 15.15 -20.17
C HIS A 701 14.66 14.48 -18.82
N GLY A 702 15.58 15.03 -18.02
CA GLY A 702 15.92 14.56 -16.67
C GLY A 702 16.72 13.27 -16.67
N ASP A 703 18.05 13.39 -16.55
CA ASP A 703 19.00 12.28 -16.70
C ASP A 703 18.77 11.17 -15.66
N ASN A 704 18.53 9.93 -16.11
CA ASN A 704 18.61 8.76 -15.22
C ASN A 704 20.04 8.20 -15.25
N LEU A 705 20.70 8.18 -14.09
CA LEU A 705 22.06 7.69 -13.90
C LEU A 705 22.04 6.22 -13.46
N VAL A 706 22.51 5.32 -14.32
CA VAL A 706 22.80 3.92 -13.98
C VAL A 706 24.32 3.72 -14.01
N ALA A 707 24.96 3.50 -12.86
CA ALA A 707 26.42 3.39 -12.79
C ALA A 707 26.91 2.54 -11.61
N ARG A 708 28.02 1.82 -11.80
CA ARG A 708 28.72 1.05 -10.74
C ARG A 708 27.86 0.00 -10.03
N ASN A 709 26.82 -0.51 -10.68
CA ASN A 709 26.02 -1.63 -10.19
C ASN A 709 26.68 -2.96 -10.58
N ASN A 710 26.51 -4.00 -9.77
CA ASN A 710 26.83 -5.38 -10.13
C ASN A 710 25.55 -6.05 -10.68
N ILE A 711 25.62 -6.65 -11.87
CA ILE A 711 24.50 -7.39 -12.46
C ILE A 711 25.03 -8.73 -12.96
N SER A 712 24.41 -9.82 -12.51
CA SER A 712 24.76 -11.19 -12.92
C SER A 712 23.52 -12.08 -12.94
N ARG A 713 23.65 -13.32 -13.41
CA ARG A 713 22.66 -14.41 -13.19
C ARG A 713 21.20 -13.99 -13.47
N ALA A 714 20.99 -13.24 -14.54
CA ALA A 714 19.70 -12.67 -14.92
C ALA A 714 19.17 -13.29 -16.21
N CYS A 715 17.87 -13.12 -16.46
CA CYS A 715 17.16 -13.66 -17.63
C CYS A 715 17.19 -15.20 -17.71
N LEU A 716 17.23 -15.85 -16.55
CA LEU A 716 17.38 -17.31 -16.44
C LEU A 716 16.19 -18.10 -17.04
N ILE A 717 15.03 -17.46 -17.26
CA ILE A 717 13.87 -18.03 -17.96
C ILE A 717 13.46 -17.26 -19.23
N LYS A 718 14.29 -16.30 -19.71
CA LYS A 718 13.91 -15.33 -20.74
C LYS A 718 15.02 -15.01 -21.76
N ALA A 719 14.63 -14.88 -23.02
CA ALA A 719 15.46 -14.37 -24.11
C ALA A 719 15.27 -12.86 -24.36
N ASP A 720 15.86 -12.36 -25.46
CA ASP A 720 15.90 -10.94 -25.88
C ASP A 720 16.47 -9.96 -24.82
N ALA A 721 17.39 -10.48 -24.01
CA ALA A 721 18.08 -9.72 -22.98
C ALA A 721 19.41 -9.15 -23.45
N GLY A 722 19.67 -7.89 -23.10
CA GLY A 722 21.01 -7.31 -23.21
C GLY A 722 21.99 -8.03 -22.27
N ARG A 723 23.09 -8.55 -22.84
CA ARG A 723 24.26 -8.99 -22.07
C ARG A 723 25.11 -7.75 -21.77
N THR A 724 25.43 -7.54 -20.50
CA THR A 724 26.39 -6.55 -20.00
C THR A 724 27.76 -7.16 -19.81
#